data_AF-A0A653N7K5-F1
#
_entry.id   AF-A0A653N7K5-F1
#
_cell.length_a   1.000
_cell.length_b   1.000
_cell.length_c   1.000
_cell.angle_alpha   90.00
_cell.angle_beta   90.00
_cell.angle_gamma   90.00
#
_symmetry.space_group_name_H-M   'P 1'
#
loop_
_entity.id
_entity.type
_entity.pdbx_description
1 polymer ?
#
loop_
_entity_poly.entity_id
_entity_poly.type
_entity_poly.pdbx_seq_one_letter_code
_entity_poly.pdbx_strand_id
1 'polypeptide(L)'
;MVFPRQEDLRGRAGFHGELGPHRNGVAQTDGPLCGCYADTPVALPAEDLRAFTRGVTELNEDGACRGDEPVLTGSGGEFHQPAAQDESSLDIPAYQAVVNQCQRKPVNCGPGKACGRHKLRKSGGPGLKGIEYLGRFINDTDSTRIVHVMILPSQYLRCKLFRWPILAPGCFSGTRTTQQANRSEGSKAVGKTLAEKVWDAHVVRKGEGEGANAQPDLLFIDLHLVHEVTSPQAFEGLRLAGRQLRRADLTIATEDHNTPTLDIDKPIADLTSRTQIETLRANCKEFGVRLHSLGDKEQGIVHVVGPQLGLTQPGMTVVCGDSHTSTHGAFGALAMGIGTSEVEHVMATQTLSLKPFKTMAINVEGTLRPGVTAKDIILAVIAKIGTGGGQGYVLEYRGSAIRALSMDARMTICNMSIEAGARAGMVAPDQTTYDYMQGRPHAPEGADWDAAVEYWNTLNTDADASFDVEVDLDADTLEPFVTWGTNPGQGVSLSAKVPSPEEFGDENAKAAAERALQYMGLEAGTPMKDIRVDTVFLGSCTNSRIEDLRTAADIIRGRQKDPNVRMLVVPGSARVRLEAEAEGLDKVFKDFGAEWRFAGCSMCLGMNPDQLEPGERCASTSNRNFEGRQGKGGRTHLVSPVVAAATAVRGTLSSPSDLESAAAGTLSGIAV
;
A
#
# COMPACT_ATOMS: atom_id res chain seq x y z
N MET A 1 37.98 -44.95 43.77
CA MET A 1 39.32 -44.71 43.20
C MET A 1 39.58 -43.22 43.19
N VAL A 2 40.55 -42.80 44.02
CA VAL A 2 41.42 -41.60 43.95
C VAL A 2 40.79 -40.22 43.62
N PHE A 3 40.58 -39.42 44.66
CA PHE A 3 40.86 -37.96 44.70
C PHE A 3 42.38 -37.75 45.01
N PRO A 4 43.02 -36.54 45.02
CA PRO A 4 42.50 -35.14 44.94
C PRO A 4 43.41 -34.15 44.13
N ARG A 5 43.06 -32.85 44.05
CA ARG A 5 43.76 -31.69 44.67
C ARG A 5 43.66 -30.37 43.90
N GLN A 6 43.30 -29.37 44.69
CA GLN A 6 43.49 -27.93 44.57
C GLN A 6 44.92 -27.60 45.03
N GLU A 7 45.61 -26.64 44.41
CA GLU A 7 46.62 -25.78 45.05
C GLU A 7 46.97 -24.57 44.18
N ASP A 8 47.54 -23.57 44.83
CA ASP A 8 47.33 -22.14 44.67
C ASP A 8 48.70 -21.40 44.65
N LEU A 9 48.68 -20.11 44.29
CA LEU A 9 49.63 -19.02 44.64
C LEU A 9 50.79 -18.55 43.72
N ARG A 10 50.84 -17.19 43.65
CA ARG A 10 51.96 -16.18 43.54
C ARG A 10 52.08 -15.45 42.17
N GLY A 11 52.13 -14.11 42.07
CA GLY A 11 52.11 -13.03 43.06
C GLY A 11 52.27 -11.61 42.46
N ARG A 12 51.77 -10.61 43.23
CA ARG A 12 52.13 -9.17 43.42
C ARG A 12 52.47 -8.19 42.27
N ALA A 13 51.68 -7.10 42.20
CA ALA A 13 52.01 -5.65 42.35
C ALA A 13 50.95 -4.85 41.54
N GLY A 14 50.22 -3.80 41.96
CA GLY A 14 50.33 -2.82 43.03
C GLY A 14 50.34 -1.41 42.40
N PHE A 15 49.21 -0.67 42.39
CA PHE A 15 49.08 0.76 42.76
C PHE A 15 47.67 1.32 42.52
N HIS A 16 47.28 2.20 43.44
CA HIS A 16 45.98 2.83 43.71
C HIS A 16 45.57 3.97 42.76
N GLY A 17 44.27 4.24 42.72
CA GLY A 17 43.67 5.52 42.31
C GLY A 17 42.14 5.50 42.35
N GLU A 18 41.56 5.59 43.55
CA GLU A 18 40.11 5.74 43.83
C GLU A 18 39.57 7.15 43.57
N LEU A 19 38.23 7.27 43.71
CA LEU A 19 37.33 8.44 43.80
C LEU A 19 36.65 8.78 42.47
N GLY A 20 35.33 8.78 42.31
CA GLY A 20 34.18 8.79 43.23
C GLY A 20 33.05 9.58 42.54
N PRO A 21 31.76 9.20 42.68
CA PRO A 21 30.66 9.74 41.89
C PRO A 21 30.07 11.02 42.49
N HIS A 22 29.59 11.96 41.67
CA HIS A 22 28.73 13.04 42.15
C HIS A 22 27.57 13.37 41.19
N ARG A 23 26.42 13.52 41.84
CA ARG A 23 25.09 13.89 41.36
C ARG A 23 24.97 15.38 40.98
N ASN A 24 23.84 15.66 40.33
CA ASN A 24 23.08 16.92 40.25
C ASN A 24 23.44 17.90 39.14
N GLY A 25 22.44 18.15 38.28
CA GLY A 25 22.43 19.21 37.27
C GLY A 25 21.05 19.33 36.63
N VAL A 26 20.07 19.77 37.40
CA VAL A 26 18.78 20.29 36.91
C VAL A 26 19.07 21.57 36.11
N ALA A 27 18.54 21.67 34.89
CA ALA A 27 18.40 22.93 34.19
C ALA A 27 16.90 23.21 33.97
N GLN A 28 16.39 24.19 34.74
CA GLN A 28 15.13 24.88 34.46
C GLN A 28 15.25 25.65 33.14
N THR A 29 14.19 25.63 32.33
CA THR A 29 13.95 26.65 31.31
C THR A 29 12.53 27.18 31.47
N ASP A 30 12.44 28.45 31.81
CA ASP A 30 11.20 29.22 31.91
C ASP A 30 10.91 29.93 30.56
N GLY A 31 9.81 29.52 29.90
CA GLY A 31 8.94 30.32 29.01
C GLY A 31 9.34 30.60 27.55
N PRO A 32 8.39 30.99 26.67
CA PRO A 32 6.98 30.59 26.53
C PRO A 32 6.76 29.69 25.28
N LEU A 33 5.83 28.74 25.39
CA LEU A 33 5.41 27.85 24.32
C LEU A 33 4.66 28.61 23.22
N CYS A 34 5.18 28.59 21.99
CA CYS A 34 4.41 28.85 20.77
C CYS A 34 4.30 27.52 20.02
N GLY A 35 3.12 26.91 20.11
CA GLY A 35 2.85 25.56 19.63
C GLY A 35 2.56 25.53 18.14
N CYS A 36 3.31 24.70 17.42
CA CYS A 36 2.98 24.16 16.11
C CYS A 36 3.53 22.73 16.04
N TYR A 37 2.96 21.80 16.81
CA TYR A 37 3.19 20.36 16.60
C TYR A 37 2.12 19.86 15.62
N ALA A 38 2.57 19.33 14.49
CA ALA A 38 1.74 18.49 13.66
C ALA A 38 1.58 17.15 14.38
N ASP A 39 0.36 16.86 14.81
CA ASP A 39 0.02 15.58 15.40
C ASP A 39 0.23 14.44 14.40
N THR A 40 0.90 13.42 14.90
CA THR A 40 1.03 12.08 14.32
C THR A 40 -0.36 11.51 14.04
N PRO A 41 -0.61 10.84 12.89
CA PRO A 41 -1.83 10.06 12.75
C PRO A 41 -1.73 8.83 13.65
N VAL A 42 -2.30 8.93 14.85
CA VAL A 42 -2.78 7.77 15.58
C VAL A 42 -3.80 7.08 14.68
N ALA A 43 -3.57 5.80 14.36
CA ALA A 43 -4.56 4.99 13.66
C ALA A 43 -5.84 4.96 14.51
N LEU A 44 -6.86 5.68 14.06
CA LEU A 44 -8.18 5.61 14.68
C LEU A 44 -8.71 4.16 14.50
N PRO A 45 -9.26 3.54 15.56
CA PRO A 45 -9.99 2.29 15.40
C PRO A 45 -11.17 2.50 14.43
N ALA A 46 -11.59 1.42 13.76
CA ALA A 46 -12.57 1.41 12.66
C ALA A 46 -13.99 1.92 13.00
N GLU A 47 -14.19 2.50 14.18
CA GLU A 47 -15.46 3.03 14.67
C GLU A 47 -15.73 4.47 14.18
N ASP A 48 -14.68 5.23 13.83
CA ASP A 48 -14.81 6.65 13.42
C ASP A 48 -15.04 6.90 11.93
N LEU A 49 -15.15 5.86 11.09
CA LEU A 49 -15.52 6.00 9.67
C LEU A 49 -17.04 5.94 9.40
N ARG A 50 -17.89 5.80 10.44
CA ARG A 50 -19.35 5.69 10.28
C ARG A 50 -20.18 6.83 10.89
N ALA A 51 -19.56 7.84 11.48
CA ALA A 51 -20.30 8.90 12.18
C ALA A 51 -20.48 10.19 11.36
N PHE A 52 -20.87 10.14 10.08
CA PHE A 52 -21.24 11.36 9.34
C PHE A 52 -22.35 11.13 8.31
N THR A 53 -23.58 10.95 8.79
CA THR A 53 -24.79 11.31 8.05
C THR A 53 -25.92 11.63 9.04
N ARG A 54 -26.16 12.91 9.33
CA ARG A 54 -27.48 13.37 9.80
C ARG A 54 -27.95 14.50 8.90
N GLY A 55 -29.08 14.27 8.23
CA GLY A 55 -29.75 15.32 7.45
C GLY A 55 -30.71 14.83 6.38
N VAL A 56 -31.68 13.95 6.70
CA VAL A 56 -32.94 13.86 5.95
C VAL A 56 -34.07 13.65 6.94
N THR A 57 -34.90 14.67 7.14
CA THR A 57 -36.15 14.60 7.89
C THR A 57 -37.25 14.03 7.02
N GLU A 58 -37.77 12.86 7.38
CA GLU A 58 -39.10 12.41 6.98
C GLU A 58 -40.14 13.00 7.95
N LEU A 59 -41.18 13.62 7.38
CA LEU A 59 -42.40 13.98 8.07
C LEU A 59 -43.26 12.72 8.20
N ASN A 60 -43.78 12.43 9.40
CA ASN A 60 -45.12 11.85 9.59
C ASN A 60 -45.65 12.09 11.01
N GLU A 61 -46.77 12.81 10.99
CA GLU A 61 -47.98 12.85 11.83
C GLU A 61 -48.09 12.16 13.21
N ASP A 62 -48.76 12.91 14.08
CA ASP A 62 -49.66 12.55 15.20
C ASP A 62 -49.13 12.19 16.59
N GLY A 63 -49.66 12.91 17.61
CA GLY A 63 -49.81 12.34 18.96
C GLY A 63 -49.54 13.22 20.19
N ALA A 64 -50.30 14.32 20.35
CA ALA A 64 -50.81 14.91 21.60
C ALA A 64 -50.09 14.73 22.99
N CYS A 65 -49.81 15.91 23.59
CA CYS A 65 -50.19 16.34 24.94
C CYS A 65 -49.29 16.09 26.19
N ARG A 66 -48.74 17.24 26.66
CA ARG A 66 -48.83 17.87 28.01
C ARG A 66 -47.94 17.38 29.16
N GLY A 67 -47.27 18.35 29.81
CA GLY A 67 -47.05 18.37 31.26
C GLY A 67 -45.82 19.14 31.73
N ASP A 68 -46.00 20.43 32.05
CA ASP A 68 -45.03 21.36 32.68
C ASP A 68 -44.61 20.91 34.10
N GLU A 69 -43.33 21.05 34.49
CA GLU A 69 -42.75 22.08 35.41
C GLU A 69 -42.35 21.54 36.83
N PRO A 70 -41.57 22.26 37.67
CA PRO A 70 -40.10 22.14 37.82
C PRO A 70 -39.69 21.84 39.30
N VAL A 71 -38.40 21.99 39.69
CA VAL A 71 -37.90 22.60 40.97
C VAL A 71 -36.41 22.26 41.30
N LEU A 72 -35.58 23.31 41.27
CA LEU A 72 -34.55 23.81 42.21
C LEU A 72 -33.49 22.93 42.95
N THR A 73 -32.22 23.23 42.62
CA THR A 73 -31.03 23.60 43.46
C THR A 73 -30.54 22.76 44.65
N GLY A 74 -29.23 22.43 44.67
CA GLY A 74 -28.48 22.16 45.91
C GLY A 74 -27.09 21.52 45.78
N SER A 75 -26.04 22.35 45.67
CA SER A 75 -24.65 22.24 46.20
C SER A 75 -23.95 20.89 46.52
N GLY A 76 -22.81 20.65 45.84
CA GLY A 76 -21.43 20.54 46.42
C GLY A 76 -21.02 19.33 47.30
N GLY A 77 -20.00 18.57 46.87
CA GLY A 77 -19.21 17.67 47.73
C GLY A 77 -18.39 16.60 47.00
N GLU A 78 -17.14 16.41 47.43
CA GLU A 78 -15.99 15.70 46.82
C GLU A 78 -15.95 14.14 46.82
N PHE A 79 -15.14 13.61 45.88
CA PHE A 79 -14.34 12.35 45.83
C PHE A 79 -14.96 10.95 46.14
N HIS A 80 -15.13 10.11 45.10
CA HIS A 80 -14.51 8.78 44.87
C HIS A 80 -15.21 7.98 43.75
N GLN A 81 -14.45 7.31 42.87
CA GLN A 81 -14.90 6.21 41.96
C GLN A 81 -15.36 4.97 42.78
N PRO A 82 -16.18 4.00 42.27
CA PRO A 82 -16.26 3.55 40.87
C PRO A 82 -17.64 3.10 40.30
N ALA A 83 -17.65 2.89 38.98
CA ALA A 83 -18.46 1.95 38.17
C ALA A 83 -19.90 2.30 37.70
N ALA A 84 -20.06 2.05 36.39
CA ALA A 84 -21.22 1.57 35.64
C ALA A 84 -22.38 2.52 35.27
N GLN A 85 -22.40 2.81 33.95
CA GLN A 85 -23.56 2.94 33.05
C GLN A 85 -24.38 4.23 33.01
N ASP A 86 -24.68 4.61 31.77
CA ASP A 86 -25.61 5.61 31.24
C ASP A 86 -25.34 7.10 31.55
N GLU A 87 -24.90 7.82 30.50
CA GLU A 87 -25.21 9.24 30.39
C GLU A 87 -25.83 9.59 29.04
N SER A 88 -27.06 10.08 29.18
CA SER A 88 -27.87 10.89 28.29
C SER A 88 -27.18 12.19 27.87
N SER A 89 -27.58 12.64 26.69
CA SER A 89 -27.25 13.90 26.01
C SER A 89 -27.25 15.16 26.89
N LEU A 90 -26.13 15.89 26.86
CA LEU A 90 -26.03 17.29 27.27
C LEU A 90 -26.42 18.22 26.10
N ASP A 91 -27.46 19.03 26.32
CA ASP A 91 -27.85 20.16 25.47
C ASP A 91 -26.86 21.33 25.64
N ILE A 92 -26.43 21.92 24.51
CA ILE A 92 -25.75 23.22 24.44
C ILE A 92 -26.59 24.19 23.60
N PRO A 93 -26.71 25.49 23.97
CA PRO A 93 -27.74 26.39 23.45
C PRO A 93 -27.58 26.72 21.96
N ALA A 94 -28.70 26.76 21.26
CA ALA A 94 -28.80 27.17 19.87
C ALA A 94 -28.34 28.63 19.66
N TYR A 95 -27.41 28.83 18.73
CA TYR A 95 -27.07 30.15 18.20
C TYR A 95 -28.13 30.62 17.20
N GLN A 96 -28.66 31.82 17.42
CA GLN A 96 -29.58 32.53 16.53
C GLN A 96 -28.94 32.84 15.18
N ALA A 97 -29.63 32.49 14.09
CA ALA A 97 -29.31 32.94 12.74
C ALA A 97 -29.68 34.42 12.57
N VAL A 98 -28.69 35.26 12.28
CA VAL A 98 -28.90 36.64 11.81
C VAL A 98 -29.24 36.60 10.33
N VAL A 99 -30.49 36.91 10.01
CA VAL A 99 -31.00 37.09 8.65
C VAL A 99 -30.57 38.46 8.13
N ASN A 100 -29.75 38.49 7.06
CA ASN A 100 -29.56 39.70 6.26
C ASN A 100 -30.64 39.77 5.18
N GLN A 101 -31.48 40.80 5.27
CA GLN A 101 -32.48 41.16 4.28
C GLN A 101 -31.82 41.80 3.05
N CYS A 102 -32.10 41.27 1.86
CA CYS A 102 -32.11 42.08 0.65
C CYS A 102 -33.41 41.83 -0.12
N GLN A 103 -34.24 42.87 -0.13
CA GLN A 103 -35.48 42.97 -0.89
C GLN A 103 -35.19 43.07 -2.40
N ARG A 104 -35.97 42.37 -3.24
CA ARG A 104 -36.82 42.97 -4.28
C ARG A 104 -37.74 41.92 -4.94
N LYS A 105 -38.95 42.41 -5.25
CA LYS A 105 -40.22 41.70 -5.50
C LYS A 105 -40.32 40.95 -6.85
N PRO A 106 -41.23 39.96 -6.99
CA PRO A 106 -41.67 39.39 -8.25
C PRO A 106 -42.96 40.04 -8.81
N VAL A 107 -43.19 39.95 -10.13
CA VAL A 107 -44.52 40.17 -10.74
C VAL A 107 -44.82 39.10 -11.79
N ASN A 108 -46.04 38.57 -11.66
CA ASN A 108 -46.73 37.52 -12.42
C ASN A 108 -46.91 37.79 -13.92
N CYS A 109 -47.06 36.71 -14.69
CA CYS A 109 -47.98 36.64 -15.83
C CYS A 109 -48.69 35.27 -15.84
N GLY A 110 -50.02 35.29 -15.89
CA GLY A 110 -50.92 34.13 -15.89
C GLY A 110 -51.24 33.57 -17.29
N PRO A 111 -52.32 32.78 -17.44
CA PRO A 111 -52.23 31.43 -18.02
C PRO A 111 -53.00 31.24 -19.34
N GLY A 112 -52.73 30.15 -20.08
CA GLY A 112 -53.58 29.80 -21.24
C GLY A 112 -53.19 28.57 -22.06
N LYS A 113 -53.84 27.44 -21.71
CA LYS A 113 -54.41 26.37 -22.57
C LYS A 113 -53.53 25.57 -23.57
N ALA A 114 -53.41 24.28 -23.22
CA ALA A 114 -53.71 23.05 -23.97
C ALA A 114 -53.85 23.09 -25.52
N CYS A 115 -53.11 22.22 -26.21
CA CYS A 115 -53.60 20.96 -26.84
C CYS A 115 -52.64 20.45 -27.94
N GLY A 116 -52.58 19.13 -28.10
CA GLY A 116 -52.46 18.53 -29.43
C GLY A 116 -51.11 17.92 -29.83
N ARG A 117 -51.00 16.61 -29.64
CA ARG A 117 -50.10 15.72 -30.41
C ARG A 117 -50.35 15.90 -31.92
N HIS A 118 -49.31 15.93 -32.75
CA HIS A 118 -49.22 15.02 -33.89
C HIS A 118 -47.82 14.99 -34.56
N LYS A 119 -47.53 13.79 -35.03
CA LYS A 119 -46.33 13.24 -35.64
C LYS A 119 -45.92 13.87 -37.00
N LEU A 120 -44.62 13.75 -37.27
CA LEU A 120 -43.94 13.42 -38.55
C LEU A 120 -44.33 14.21 -39.80
N ARG A 121 -43.35 14.82 -40.49
CA ARG A 121 -42.61 14.17 -41.61
C ARG A 121 -41.63 15.14 -42.28
N LYS A 122 -40.53 14.56 -42.77
CA LYS A 122 -39.46 15.15 -43.59
C LYS A 122 -39.93 15.64 -44.97
N SER A 123 -39.35 16.74 -45.43
CA SER A 123 -38.99 17.07 -46.83
C SER A 123 -38.17 18.36 -46.77
N GLY A 124 -36.91 18.40 -47.21
CA GLY A 124 -36.54 18.39 -48.63
C GLY A 124 -36.23 19.84 -49.03
N GLY A 125 -34.93 20.18 -49.14
CA GLY A 125 -34.46 21.50 -49.65
C GLY A 125 -34.84 21.73 -51.11
N PRO A 126 -34.55 22.90 -51.71
CA PRO A 126 -33.16 23.33 -51.89
C PRO A 126 -32.89 24.86 -51.94
N GLY A 127 -31.61 25.22 -51.71
CA GLY A 127 -30.88 26.12 -52.62
C GLY A 127 -30.60 27.57 -52.23
N LEU A 128 -29.29 27.91 -52.31
CA LEU A 128 -28.65 29.24 -52.41
C LEU A 128 -28.46 30.00 -51.07
N LYS A 129 -27.32 30.58 -50.69
CA LYS A 129 -26.04 30.90 -51.35
C LYS A 129 -24.94 30.92 -50.27
N GLY A 130 -23.70 30.67 -50.69
CA GLY A 130 -22.55 30.38 -49.85
C GLY A 130 -22.04 31.51 -48.97
N ILE A 131 -21.47 31.10 -47.84
CA ILE A 131 -20.33 31.74 -47.18
C ILE A 131 -19.39 30.60 -46.79
N GLU A 132 -18.14 30.69 -47.22
CA GLU A 132 -17.04 29.77 -46.94
C GLU A 132 -16.67 29.79 -45.45
N TYR A 133 -16.68 28.62 -44.82
CA TYR A 133 -15.86 28.31 -43.64
C TYR A 133 -15.43 26.84 -43.79
N LEU A 134 -14.11 26.62 -43.91
CA LEU A 134 -13.46 25.30 -43.87
C LEU A 134 -13.94 24.57 -42.58
N GLY A 135 -14.59 23.41 -42.57
CA GLY A 135 -14.27 22.16 -43.24
C GLY A 135 -13.23 21.40 -42.41
N ARG A 136 -13.47 20.25 -41.78
CA ARG A 136 -14.61 19.35 -41.61
C ARG A 136 -14.23 18.32 -40.51
N PHE A 137 -15.24 17.74 -39.89
CA PHE A 137 -15.21 16.55 -39.01
C PHE A 137 -14.54 15.30 -39.63
N ILE A 138 -13.86 14.52 -38.76
CA ILE A 138 -13.75 13.04 -38.75
C ILE A 138 -13.80 12.66 -37.24
N ASN A 139 -14.91 12.16 -36.68
CA ASN A 139 -15.39 10.77 -36.59
C ASN A 139 -14.35 9.76 -36.07
N ASP A 140 -14.65 9.11 -34.95
CA ASP A 140 -13.94 7.95 -34.38
C ASP A 140 -12.42 8.04 -34.37
N THR A 141 -11.87 8.63 -33.30
CA THR A 141 -10.48 8.36 -32.89
C THR A 141 -10.52 7.50 -31.64
N ASP A 142 -10.53 6.19 -31.89
CA ASP A 142 -9.72 5.19 -31.19
C ASP A 142 -8.90 5.78 -30.02
N SER A 143 -9.38 5.56 -28.80
CA SER A 143 -8.76 5.97 -27.54
C SER A 143 -7.50 5.16 -27.18
N THR A 144 -6.89 4.48 -28.16
CA THR A 144 -5.70 3.64 -28.00
C THR A 144 -4.39 4.32 -28.38
N ARG A 145 -4.40 5.61 -28.73
CA ARG A 145 -3.17 6.42 -28.85
C ARG A 145 -3.02 7.37 -27.68
N ILE A 146 -2.76 6.80 -26.51
CA ILE A 146 -1.95 7.50 -25.50
C ILE A 146 -0.64 7.82 -26.20
N VAL A 147 -0.34 9.10 -26.34
CA VAL A 147 0.91 9.56 -26.95
C VAL A 147 2.04 8.97 -26.09
N HIS A 148 2.80 8.03 -26.66
CA HIS A 148 3.97 7.33 -26.09
C HIS A 148 5.14 8.26 -25.71
N VAL A 149 4.88 9.54 -25.45
CA VAL A 149 5.90 10.55 -25.24
C VAL A 149 5.54 11.28 -23.95
N MET A 150 6.32 11.06 -22.89
CA MET A 150 6.29 11.70 -21.56
C MET A 150 5.75 10.88 -20.37
N ILE A 151 5.95 9.57 -20.36
CA ILE A 151 6.29 8.86 -19.10
C ILE A 151 7.77 8.55 -19.17
N LEU A 152 8.57 9.60 -19.18
CA LEU A 152 10.01 9.49 -19.16
C LEU A 152 10.42 10.27 -17.90
N PRO A 153 11.20 9.68 -16.99
CA PRO A 153 11.61 10.34 -15.75
C PRO A 153 12.13 11.75 -16.07
N SER A 154 11.92 12.72 -15.18
CA SER A 154 12.29 14.13 -15.39
C SER A 154 13.71 14.35 -15.95
N GLN A 155 14.63 13.40 -15.72
CA GLN A 155 15.99 13.30 -16.28
C GLN A 155 16.05 13.03 -17.79
N TYR A 156 15.17 12.21 -18.36
CA TYR A 156 15.19 11.88 -19.79
C TYR A 156 14.94 13.12 -20.67
N LEU A 157 14.07 14.02 -20.21
CA LEU A 157 13.86 15.34 -20.84
C LEU A 157 15.14 16.21 -20.76
N ARG A 158 15.94 16.10 -19.69
CA ARG A 158 17.25 16.79 -19.60
C ARG A 158 18.32 16.17 -20.50
N CYS A 159 18.39 14.84 -20.62
CA CYS A 159 19.37 14.16 -21.47
C CYS A 159 19.13 14.40 -22.96
N LYS A 160 17.88 14.51 -23.42
CA LYS A 160 17.56 14.91 -24.81
C LYS A 160 17.99 16.35 -25.12
N LEU A 161 17.92 17.27 -24.16
CA LEU A 161 18.33 18.66 -24.36
C LEU A 161 19.86 18.86 -24.48
N PHE A 162 20.67 17.91 -24.01
CA PHE A 162 22.14 17.99 -24.10
C PHE A 162 22.76 17.27 -25.31
N ARG A 163 21.96 16.62 -26.17
CA ARG A 163 22.41 16.04 -27.45
C ARG A 163 21.81 16.80 -28.64
N TRP A 164 22.20 18.07 -28.82
CA TRP A 164 22.11 18.73 -30.12
C TRP A 164 23.49 18.73 -30.78
N PRO A 165 23.66 18.26 -32.02
CA PRO A 165 24.95 18.33 -32.69
C PRO A 165 25.26 19.79 -33.01
N ILE A 166 26.31 20.34 -32.38
CA ILE A 166 26.91 21.60 -32.81
C ILE A 166 27.58 21.33 -34.17
N LEU A 167 26.98 21.90 -35.22
CA LEU A 167 27.61 22.04 -36.53
C LEU A 167 28.92 22.86 -36.39
N ALA A 168 29.93 22.46 -37.16
CA ALA A 168 31.36 22.80 -37.03
C ALA A 168 31.73 24.27 -37.42
N PRO A 169 33.02 24.63 -37.55
CA PRO A 169 33.76 25.50 -36.63
C PRO A 169 34.03 26.92 -37.19
N GLY A 170 34.00 27.93 -36.32
CA GLY A 170 34.37 29.31 -36.65
C GLY A 170 35.48 29.83 -35.74
N CYS A 171 36.60 30.22 -36.35
CA CYS A 171 37.78 30.84 -35.73
C CYS A 171 37.45 31.93 -34.70
N PHE A 172 38.02 31.84 -33.51
CA PHE A 172 38.47 33.02 -32.75
C PHE A 172 39.70 32.65 -31.91
N SER A 173 40.83 33.23 -32.29
CA SER A 173 42.10 33.20 -31.56
C SER A 173 42.06 34.21 -30.41
N GLY A 174 42.12 33.73 -29.17
CA GLY A 174 42.25 34.55 -27.97
C GLY A 174 43.27 33.92 -27.02
N THR A 175 44.32 34.68 -26.73
CA THR A 175 45.50 34.43 -25.89
C THR A 175 45.26 33.59 -24.63
N ARG A 176 46.02 32.48 -24.49
CA ARG A 176 46.17 31.69 -23.27
C ARG A 176 47.08 32.42 -22.28
N THR A 177 46.53 32.80 -21.12
CA THR A 177 47.31 33.07 -19.91
C THR A 177 47.25 31.82 -19.05
N THR A 178 48.38 31.14 -18.88
CA THR A 178 48.53 29.96 -18.04
C THR A 178 48.57 30.36 -16.57
N GLN A 179 47.47 30.18 -15.85
CA GLN A 179 47.48 30.03 -14.40
C GLN A 179 47.46 28.54 -14.07
N GLN A 180 48.54 28.07 -13.44
CA GLN A 180 48.61 26.77 -12.78
C GLN A 180 47.53 26.72 -11.69
N ALA A 181 46.47 25.95 -11.95
CA ALA A 181 45.54 25.56 -10.92
C ALA A 181 46.16 24.42 -10.11
N ASN A 182 46.41 24.70 -8.82
CA ASN A 182 46.60 23.68 -7.79
C ASN A 182 45.47 22.65 -7.90
N ARG A 183 45.81 21.41 -8.26
CA ARG A 183 44.91 20.28 -8.06
C ARG A 183 44.87 19.99 -6.57
N SER A 184 43.88 20.57 -5.88
CA SER A 184 43.36 19.95 -4.67
C SER A 184 42.83 18.58 -5.08
N GLU A 185 43.35 17.52 -4.47
CA GLU A 185 42.74 16.19 -4.52
C GLU A 185 41.27 16.36 -4.14
N GLY A 186 40.39 16.24 -5.13
CA GLY A 186 38.96 16.29 -4.89
C GLY A 186 38.61 15.14 -3.95
N SER A 187 37.98 15.46 -2.83
CA SER A 187 37.20 14.50 -2.05
C SER A 187 36.44 13.63 -3.05
N LYS A 188 36.78 12.34 -3.11
CA LYS A 188 35.95 11.37 -3.84
C LYS A 188 34.54 11.55 -3.29
N ALA A 189 33.59 11.93 -4.14
CA ALA A 189 32.19 11.95 -3.75
C ALA A 189 31.85 10.54 -3.26
N VAL A 190 31.33 10.44 -2.04
CA VAL A 190 30.90 9.17 -1.44
C VAL A 190 29.78 8.59 -2.31
N GLY A 191 29.81 7.27 -2.52
CA GLY A 191 28.77 6.55 -3.25
C GLY A 191 27.37 6.79 -2.68
N LYS A 192 26.36 6.69 -3.53
CA LYS A 192 24.94 6.88 -3.17
C LYS A 192 24.17 5.57 -3.20
N THR A 193 23.25 5.44 -2.26
CA THR A 193 22.21 4.42 -2.27
C THR A 193 21.22 4.66 -3.42
N LEU A 194 20.50 3.61 -3.81
CA LEU A 194 19.42 3.70 -4.80
C LEU A 194 18.38 4.76 -4.40
N ALA A 195 18.00 4.79 -3.13
CA ALA A 195 17.04 5.76 -2.60
C ALA A 195 17.54 7.21 -2.77
N GLU A 196 18.80 7.49 -2.45
CA GLU A 196 19.42 8.81 -2.62
C GLU A 196 19.55 9.21 -4.08
N LYS A 197 19.90 8.28 -4.96
CA LYS A 197 19.98 8.52 -6.42
C LYS A 197 18.62 8.93 -6.98
N VAL A 198 17.57 8.20 -6.62
CA VAL A 198 16.20 8.52 -7.04
C VAL A 198 15.74 9.83 -6.42
N TRP A 199 15.97 10.05 -5.13
CA TRP A 199 15.64 11.32 -4.47
C TRP A 199 16.26 12.52 -5.18
N ASP A 200 17.58 12.51 -5.38
CA ASP A 200 18.31 13.62 -5.97
C ASP A 200 17.91 13.89 -7.43
N ALA A 201 17.50 12.86 -8.16
CA ALA A 201 16.99 13.01 -9.52
C ALA A 201 15.63 13.76 -9.57
N HIS A 202 14.87 13.79 -8.47
CA HIS A 202 13.50 14.32 -8.43
C HIS A 202 13.37 15.63 -7.65
N VAL A 203 14.44 16.15 -7.04
CA VAL A 203 14.36 17.43 -6.34
C VAL A 203 14.15 18.58 -7.32
N VAL A 204 13.00 19.24 -7.19
CA VAL A 204 12.65 20.48 -7.90
C VAL A 204 13.26 21.69 -7.18
N ARG A 205 13.17 21.69 -5.85
CA ARG A 205 13.77 22.71 -4.98
C ARG A 205 14.30 22.02 -3.72
N LYS A 206 15.60 22.19 -3.45
CA LYS A 206 16.19 21.78 -2.18
C LYS A 206 15.66 22.66 -1.04
N GLY A 207 15.37 22.04 0.10
CA GLY A 207 15.04 22.75 1.33
C GLY A 207 16.23 23.54 1.87
N GLU A 208 15.95 24.62 2.59
CA GLU A 208 16.97 25.45 3.23
C GLU A 208 17.37 24.89 4.61
N GLY A 209 18.62 25.11 5.02
CA GLY A 209 19.17 24.66 6.31
C GLY A 209 19.92 23.33 6.25
N GLU A 210 20.46 22.89 7.38
CA GLU A 210 21.27 21.68 7.51
C GLU A 210 20.79 20.81 8.68
N GLY A 211 21.06 19.51 8.61
CA GLY A 211 20.72 18.54 9.66
C GLY A 211 19.23 18.45 9.95
N ALA A 212 18.86 18.24 11.22
CA ALA A 212 17.46 18.05 11.63
C ALA A 212 16.57 19.29 11.35
N ASN A 213 17.17 20.48 11.28
CA ASN A 213 16.50 21.75 11.04
C ASN A 213 16.31 22.07 9.55
N ALA A 214 16.83 21.23 8.65
CA ALA A 214 16.60 21.38 7.23
C ALA A 214 15.10 21.36 6.93
N GLN A 215 14.67 22.34 6.14
CA GLN A 215 13.33 22.34 5.58
C GLN A 215 13.17 21.17 4.59
N PRO A 216 11.95 20.68 4.38
CA PRO A 216 11.69 19.65 3.37
C PRO A 216 12.15 20.06 1.96
N ASP A 217 12.61 19.09 1.18
CA ASP A 217 12.79 19.24 -0.26
C ASP A 217 11.42 19.21 -0.95
N LEU A 218 11.29 19.93 -2.06
CA LEU A 218 10.16 19.81 -2.96
C LEU A 218 10.51 18.82 -4.08
N LEU A 219 9.87 17.65 -4.07
CA LEU A 219 10.11 16.59 -5.06
C LEU A 219 9.04 16.61 -6.15
N PHE A 220 9.45 16.32 -7.38
CA PHE A 220 8.55 16.01 -8.47
C PHE A 220 7.99 14.59 -8.30
N ILE A 221 6.71 14.41 -8.63
CA ILE A 221 6.03 13.11 -8.62
C ILE A 221 5.83 12.63 -10.06
N ASP A 222 6.41 11.49 -10.45
CA ASP A 222 6.26 10.97 -11.82
C ASP A 222 4.91 10.28 -12.06
N LEU A 223 4.37 9.61 -11.04
CA LEU A 223 3.11 8.88 -11.13
C LEU A 223 2.26 9.05 -9.88
N HIS A 224 1.00 9.46 -10.07
CA HIS A 224 0.00 9.52 -9.04
C HIS A 224 -1.11 8.51 -9.31
N LEU A 225 -1.24 7.51 -8.45
CA LEU A 225 -2.34 6.56 -8.51
C LEU A 225 -3.44 6.99 -7.54
N VAL A 226 -4.70 6.82 -7.92
CA VAL A 226 -5.85 7.17 -7.08
C VAL A 226 -6.93 6.08 -7.09
N HIS A 227 -7.71 6.02 -6.03
CA HIS A 227 -8.80 5.06 -5.83
C HIS A 227 -9.95 5.71 -5.06
N GLU A 228 -11.07 5.01 -4.89
CA GLU A 228 -12.34 5.60 -4.44
C GLU A 228 -12.38 6.01 -2.97
N VAL A 229 -11.44 5.56 -2.14
CA VAL A 229 -11.51 5.76 -0.68
C VAL A 229 -10.92 7.10 -0.24
N THR A 230 -9.75 7.46 -0.76
CA THR A 230 -8.94 8.58 -0.24
C THR A 230 -8.86 9.79 -1.16
N SER A 231 -9.22 9.61 -2.44
CA SER A 231 -9.20 10.67 -3.44
C SER A 231 -10.42 11.61 -3.50
N PRO A 232 -11.66 11.22 -3.08
CA PRO A 232 -12.83 12.08 -3.24
C PRO A 232 -12.67 13.48 -2.61
N GLN A 233 -12.13 13.56 -1.40
CA GLN A 233 -11.93 14.83 -0.70
C GLN A 233 -10.89 15.71 -1.40
N ALA A 234 -9.85 15.12 -1.98
CA ALA A 234 -8.83 15.88 -2.73
C ALA A 234 -9.42 16.52 -4.00
N PHE A 235 -10.28 15.80 -4.73
CA PHE A 235 -11.01 16.38 -5.86
C PHE A 235 -11.94 17.51 -5.44
N GLU A 236 -12.65 17.36 -4.31
CA GLU A 236 -13.48 18.44 -3.76
C GLU A 236 -12.65 19.66 -3.35
N GLY A 237 -11.49 19.45 -2.74
CA GLY A 237 -10.55 20.54 -2.39
C GLY A 237 -10.13 21.35 -3.62
N LEU A 238 -9.80 20.70 -4.74
CA LEU A 238 -9.54 21.39 -6.00
C LEU A 238 -10.74 22.22 -6.47
N ARG A 239 -11.94 21.63 -6.43
CA ARG A 239 -13.18 22.27 -6.88
C ARG A 239 -13.48 23.52 -6.06
N LEU A 240 -13.42 23.43 -4.73
CA LEU A 240 -13.63 24.54 -3.81
C LEU A 240 -12.58 25.65 -4.00
N ALA A 241 -11.34 25.28 -4.31
CA ALA A 241 -10.26 26.22 -4.59
C ALA A 241 -10.28 26.78 -6.03
N GLY A 242 -11.21 26.34 -6.89
CA GLY A 242 -11.27 26.72 -8.30
C GLY A 242 -10.04 26.27 -9.11
N ARG A 243 -9.40 25.16 -8.71
CA ARG A 243 -8.19 24.61 -9.33
C ARG A 243 -8.53 23.46 -10.28
N GLN A 244 -7.73 23.34 -11.33
CA GLN A 244 -7.70 22.16 -12.19
C GLN A 244 -6.67 21.17 -11.68
N LEU A 245 -6.81 19.90 -12.05
CA LEU A 245 -5.80 18.87 -11.80
C LEU A 245 -4.59 19.14 -12.72
N ARG A 246 -3.39 19.21 -12.14
CA ARG A 246 -2.17 19.70 -12.79
C ARG A 246 -1.64 18.80 -13.90
N ARG A 247 -1.62 17.48 -13.68
CA ARG A 247 -1.14 16.45 -14.64
C ARG A 247 -2.08 15.26 -14.68
N ALA A 248 -3.19 15.41 -15.41
CA ALA A 248 -4.12 14.30 -15.65
C ALA A 248 -3.45 13.15 -16.45
N ASP A 249 -2.41 13.48 -17.22
CA ASP A 249 -1.57 12.54 -17.96
C ASP A 249 -0.65 11.68 -17.08
N LEU A 250 -0.39 12.10 -15.84
CA LEU A 250 0.40 11.36 -14.84
C LEU A 250 -0.47 10.85 -13.67
N THR A 251 -1.80 10.95 -13.79
CA THR A 251 -2.75 10.51 -12.77
C THR A 251 -3.65 9.41 -13.31
N ILE A 252 -3.71 8.26 -12.62
CA ILE A 252 -4.50 7.11 -13.05
C ILE A 252 -5.34 6.60 -11.89
N ALA A 253 -6.61 6.36 -12.16
CA ALA A 253 -7.59 5.87 -11.21
C ALA A 253 -7.97 4.41 -11.47
N THR A 254 -8.26 3.67 -10.41
CA THR A 254 -8.90 2.35 -10.47
C THR A 254 -9.92 2.21 -9.35
N GLU A 255 -10.89 1.33 -9.53
CA GLU A 255 -11.83 0.91 -8.47
C GLU A 255 -11.31 -0.40 -7.86
N ASP A 256 -11.12 -0.49 -6.54
CA ASP A 256 -10.57 -1.73 -5.93
C ASP A 256 -10.91 -2.05 -4.46
N HIS A 257 -11.11 -1.09 -3.56
CA HIS A 257 -11.37 -1.38 -2.13
C HIS A 257 -12.82 -1.78 -1.88
N ASN A 258 -13.76 -1.04 -2.46
CA ASN A 258 -15.21 -1.18 -2.30
C ASN A 258 -15.86 -2.02 -3.41
N THR A 259 -15.06 -2.54 -4.35
CA THR A 259 -15.57 -3.38 -5.43
C THR A 259 -16.03 -4.72 -4.86
N PRO A 260 -17.27 -5.16 -5.15
CA PRO A 260 -17.69 -6.51 -4.78
C PRO A 260 -16.92 -7.54 -5.62
N THR A 261 -16.70 -8.71 -5.05
CA THR A 261 -16.03 -9.84 -5.74
C THR A 261 -17.02 -10.90 -6.24
N LEU A 262 -18.30 -10.67 -5.99
CA LEU A 262 -19.47 -11.39 -6.49
C LEU A 262 -20.41 -10.42 -7.20
N ASP A 263 -21.25 -10.97 -8.10
CA ASP A 263 -22.37 -10.23 -8.68
C ASP A 263 -21.95 -8.85 -9.25
N ILE A 264 -20.77 -8.78 -9.88
CA ILE A 264 -20.16 -7.53 -10.33
C ILE A 264 -20.98 -6.81 -11.41
N ASP A 265 -21.92 -7.52 -12.03
CA ASP A 265 -22.88 -7.04 -13.01
C ASP A 265 -24.13 -6.42 -12.38
N LYS A 266 -24.32 -6.58 -11.05
CA LYS A 266 -25.42 -5.99 -10.29
C LYS A 266 -25.00 -4.68 -9.64
N PRO A 267 -25.96 -3.80 -9.29
CA PRO A 267 -25.68 -2.62 -8.47
C PRO A 267 -25.04 -3.03 -7.13
N ILE A 268 -23.98 -2.32 -6.74
CA ILE A 268 -23.28 -2.54 -5.46
C ILE A 268 -24.27 -2.38 -4.32
N ALA A 269 -24.56 -3.44 -3.58
CA ALA A 269 -25.64 -3.46 -2.59
C ALA A 269 -25.44 -2.45 -1.46
N ASP A 270 -24.21 -2.37 -0.92
CA ASP A 270 -23.86 -1.42 0.13
C ASP A 270 -23.85 0.03 -0.40
N LEU A 271 -24.64 0.89 0.24
CA LEU A 271 -24.83 2.28 -0.20
C LEU A 271 -23.56 3.12 -0.06
N THR A 272 -22.76 2.87 0.98
CA THR A 272 -21.51 3.61 1.23
C THR A 272 -20.50 3.30 0.13
N SER A 273 -20.27 2.02 -0.12
CA SER A 273 -19.40 1.50 -1.19
C SER A 273 -19.80 2.03 -2.56
N ARG A 274 -21.11 1.98 -2.87
CA ARG A 274 -21.66 2.52 -4.12
C ARG A 274 -21.38 4.01 -4.26
N THR A 275 -21.64 4.79 -3.21
CA THR A 275 -21.45 6.25 -3.22
C THR A 275 -20.00 6.62 -3.47
N GLN A 276 -19.04 5.93 -2.84
CA GLN A 276 -17.61 6.18 -3.04
C GLN A 276 -17.18 5.90 -4.49
N ILE A 277 -17.60 4.77 -5.05
CA ILE A 277 -17.29 4.40 -6.45
C ILE A 277 -17.93 5.37 -7.46
N GLU A 278 -19.20 5.72 -7.27
CA GLU A 278 -19.89 6.69 -8.13
C GLU A 278 -19.25 8.09 -8.05
N THR A 279 -18.79 8.49 -6.86
CA THR A 279 -18.06 9.74 -6.66
C THR A 279 -16.72 9.74 -7.40
N LEU A 280 -15.95 8.64 -7.34
CA LEU A 280 -14.71 8.50 -8.11
C LEU A 280 -14.98 8.63 -9.62
N ARG A 281 -15.99 7.93 -10.13
CA ARG A 281 -16.39 7.99 -11.55
C ARG A 281 -16.73 9.40 -11.99
N ALA A 282 -17.53 10.12 -11.19
CA ALA A 282 -17.90 11.51 -11.45
C ALA A 282 -16.67 12.43 -11.46
N ASN A 283 -15.81 12.32 -10.46
CA ASN A 283 -14.58 13.10 -10.35
C ASN A 283 -13.63 12.84 -11.53
N CYS A 284 -13.40 11.57 -11.89
CA CYS A 284 -12.52 11.23 -13.00
C CYS A 284 -13.04 11.79 -14.33
N LYS A 285 -14.37 11.75 -14.55
CA LYS A 285 -15.01 12.34 -15.73
C LYS A 285 -14.86 13.87 -15.76
N GLU A 286 -15.06 14.53 -14.63
CA GLU A 286 -14.97 15.99 -14.52
C GLU A 286 -13.54 16.50 -14.76
N PHE A 287 -12.55 15.86 -14.13
CA PHE A 287 -11.15 16.29 -14.17
C PHE A 287 -10.34 15.64 -15.31
N GLY A 288 -10.96 14.79 -16.14
CA GLY A 288 -10.31 14.13 -17.28
C GLY A 288 -9.27 13.09 -16.89
N VAL A 289 -9.44 12.42 -15.74
CA VAL A 289 -8.54 11.36 -15.25
C VAL A 289 -8.93 10.02 -15.87
N ARG A 290 -7.95 9.25 -16.34
CA ARG A 290 -8.19 7.88 -16.82
C ARG A 290 -8.58 6.99 -15.65
N LEU A 291 -9.77 6.39 -15.74
CA LEU A 291 -10.30 5.43 -14.77
C LEU A 291 -10.41 4.03 -15.38
N HIS A 292 -9.88 3.03 -14.67
CA HIS A 292 -10.17 1.62 -14.85
C HIS A 292 -11.32 1.21 -13.93
N SER A 293 -12.55 1.38 -14.42
CA SER A 293 -13.77 1.06 -13.66
C SER A 293 -14.09 -0.42 -13.68
N LEU A 294 -14.96 -0.87 -12.77
CA LEU A 294 -15.51 -2.23 -12.77
C LEU A 294 -16.04 -2.61 -14.17
N GLY A 295 -15.59 -3.75 -14.67
CA GLY A 295 -15.88 -4.24 -16.03
C GLY A 295 -14.80 -3.91 -17.09
N ASP A 296 -13.86 -3.02 -16.81
CA ASP A 296 -12.64 -2.85 -17.63
C ASP A 296 -11.73 -4.08 -17.42
N LYS A 297 -11.20 -4.65 -18.50
CA LYS A 297 -10.25 -5.77 -18.44
C LYS A 297 -8.94 -5.42 -17.70
N GLU A 298 -8.64 -4.14 -17.55
CA GLU A 298 -7.48 -3.63 -16.82
C GLU A 298 -7.78 -3.23 -15.38
N GLN A 299 -9.04 -3.30 -14.93
CA GLN A 299 -9.40 -2.99 -13.55
C GLN A 299 -8.79 -4.01 -12.58
N GLY A 300 -8.38 -3.54 -11.41
CA GLY A 300 -7.84 -4.35 -10.35
C GLY A 300 -7.32 -3.51 -9.21
N ILE A 301 -6.68 -4.18 -8.25
CA ILE A 301 -6.04 -3.55 -7.11
C ILE A 301 -4.97 -2.58 -7.60
N VAL A 302 -4.94 -1.36 -7.06
CA VAL A 302 -4.13 -0.25 -7.56
C VAL A 302 -2.63 -0.60 -7.70
N HIS A 303 -2.09 -1.38 -6.77
CA HIS A 303 -0.69 -1.82 -6.77
C HIS A 303 -0.41 -3.07 -7.63
N VAL A 304 -1.44 -3.65 -8.25
CA VAL A 304 -1.32 -4.68 -9.30
C VAL A 304 -1.44 -4.01 -10.68
N VAL A 305 -2.39 -3.07 -10.83
CA VAL A 305 -2.65 -2.37 -12.10
C VAL A 305 -1.44 -1.57 -12.59
N GLY A 306 -0.77 -0.81 -11.71
CA GLY A 306 0.40 -0.01 -12.09
C GLY A 306 1.52 -0.84 -12.76
N PRO A 307 2.05 -1.88 -12.08
CA PRO A 307 3.03 -2.79 -12.65
C PRO A 307 2.54 -3.58 -13.87
N GLN A 308 1.28 -4.04 -13.87
CA GLN A 308 0.68 -4.79 -14.98
C GLN A 308 0.68 -3.98 -16.29
N LEU A 309 0.46 -2.68 -16.20
CA LEU A 309 0.39 -1.77 -17.34
C LEU A 309 1.78 -1.26 -17.76
N GLY A 310 2.83 -1.45 -16.95
CA GLY A 310 4.15 -0.86 -17.19
C GLY A 310 4.22 0.63 -16.83
N LEU A 311 3.29 1.11 -16.01
CA LEU A 311 3.28 2.49 -15.50
C LEU A 311 4.36 2.71 -14.46
N THR A 312 4.65 1.66 -13.68
CA THR A 312 5.71 1.66 -12.67
C THR A 312 7.03 1.32 -13.32
N GLN A 313 7.95 2.28 -13.36
CA GLN A 313 9.24 2.12 -14.01
C GLN A 313 10.38 2.43 -13.03
N PRO A 314 11.58 1.85 -13.26
CA PRO A 314 12.73 2.15 -12.41
C PRO A 314 13.10 3.62 -12.39
N GLY A 315 13.46 4.09 -11.19
CA GLY A 315 13.92 5.45 -10.94
C GLY A 315 12.80 6.48 -10.77
N MET A 316 11.53 6.09 -10.77
CA MET A 316 10.40 7.01 -10.58
C MET A 316 10.13 7.36 -9.12
N THR A 317 9.48 8.49 -8.88
CA THR A 317 8.69 8.76 -7.68
C THR A 317 7.21 8.42 -7.91
N VAL A 318 6.65 7.55 -7.06
CA VAL A 318 5.26 7.07 -7.19
C VAL A 318 4.49 7.30 -5.90
N VAL A 319 3.30 7.89 -5.97
CA VAL A 319 2.46 8.14 -4.80
C VAL A 319 1.02 7.71 -5.02
N CYS A 320 0.34 7.35 -3.93
CA CYS A 320 -1.08 7.06 -3.90
C CYS A 320 -1.60 7.32 -2.49
N GLY A 321 -2.91 7.58 -2.35
CA GLY A 321 -3.57 7.60 -1.06
C GLY A 321 -3.66 6.23 -0.34
N ASP A 322 -2.88 5.23 -0.75
CA ASP A 322 -2.79 3.91 -0.14
C ASP A 322 -1.38 3.65 0.42
N SER A 323 -1.31 3.08 1.62
CA SER A 323 -0.04 2.83 2.32
C SER A 323 0.88 1.84 1.60
N HIS A 324 0.34 0.88 0.85
CA HIS A 324 1.10 -0.18 0.18
C HIS A 324 1.62 0.23 -1.20
N THR A 325 1.62 1.53 -1.49
CA THR A 325 2.35 2.11 -2.63
C THR A 325 3.82 1.72 -2.62
N SER A 326 4.38 1.35 -1.46
CA SER A 326 5.68 0.72 -1.32
C SER A 326 5.90 -0.46 -2.29
N THR A 327 4.85 -1.19 -2.71
CA THR A 327 4.91 -2.27 -3.72
C THR A 327 5.70 -1.88 -4.97
N HIS A 328 5.53 -0.64 -5.42
CA HIS A 328 6.14 -0.14 -6.66
C HIS A 328 7.67 -0.01 -6.55
N GLY A 329 8.23 0.01 -5.34
CA GLY A 329 9.68 0.03 -5.15
C GLY A 329 10.38 -1.27 -5.53
N ALA A 330 9.65 -2.36 -5.79
CA ALA A 330 10.20 -3.57 -6.43
C ALA A 330 10.88 -3.30 -7.79
N PHE A 331 10.52 -2.18 -8.43
CA PHE A 331 11.08 -1.71 -9.70
C PHE A 331 12.27 -0.75 -9.50
N GLY A 332 12.68 -0.47 -8.27
CA GLY A 332 13.64 0.59 -7.96
C GLY A 332 13.03 2.00 -8.02
N ALA A 333 11.72 2.11 -7.83
CA ALA A 333 11.01 3.38 -7.69
C ALA A 333 10.91 3.80 -6.22
N LEU A 334 11.04 5.10 -5.94
CA LEU A 334 10.79 5.64 -4.61
C LEU A 334 9.27 5.84 -4.47
N ALA A 335 8.60 4.83 -3.92
CA ALA A 335 7.16 4.75 -3.92
C ALA A 335 6.56 4.73 -2.51
N MET A 336 5.60 5.62 -2.24
CA MET A 336 5.11 5.83 -0.87
C MET A 336 3.65 6.26 -0.81
N GLY A 337 2.93 5.75 0.19
CA GLY A 337 1.55 6.17 0.46
C GLY A 337 1.49 7.58 1.04
N ILE A 338 0.50 8.38 0.66
CA ILE A 338 0.38 9.79 1.09
C ILE A 338 -1.00 10.04 1.71
N GLY A 339 -1.09 11.04 2.59
CA GLY A 339 -2.37 11.44 3.19
C GLY A 339 -3.27 12.20 2.22
N THR A 340 -4.57 12.29 2.50
CA THR A 340 -5.54 13.00 1.64
C THR A 340 -5.15 14.45 1.33
N SER A 341 -4.60 15.20 2.30
CA SER A 341 -4.11 16.56 2.05
C SER A 341 -2.90 16.59 1.10
N GLU A 342 -2.03 15.58 1.16
CA GLU A 342 -0.92 15.42 0.23
C GLU A 342 -1.42 14.99 -1.16
N VAL A 343 -2.46 14.16 -1.25
CA VAL A 343 -3.12 13.80 -2.51
C VAL A 343 -3.61 15.07 -3.22
N GLU A 344 -4.32 15.96 -2.51
CA GLU A 344 -4.75 17.25 -3.06
C GLU A 344 -3.54 18.09 -3.52
N HIS A 345 -2.50 18.16 -2.69
CA HIS A 345 -1.29 18.91 -3.01
C HIS A 345 -0.61 18.40 -4.29
N VAL A 346 -0.48 17.09 -4.46
CA VAL A 346 0.07 16.46 -5.67
C VAL A 346 -0.85 16.74 -6.86
N MET A 347 -2.17 16.60 -6.71
CA MET A 347 -3.10 16.94 -7.80
C MET A 347 -2.98 18.41 -8.24
N ALA A 348 -2.74 19.33 -7.31
CA ALA A 348 -2.62 20.76 -7.59
C ALA A 348 -1.25 21.16 -8.19
N THR A 349 -0.17 20.45 -7.84
CA THR A 349 1.21 20.92 -8.08
C THR A 349 2.10 19.94 -8.85
N GLN A 350 1.76 18.65 -8.87
CA GLN A 350 2.64 17.53 -9.25
C GLN A 350 3.93 17.44 -8.42
N THR A 351 3.91 17.97 -7.21
CA THR A 351 5.06 17.93 -6.30
C THR A 351 4.65 17.51 -4.91
N LEU A 352 5.62 17.13 -4.09
CA LEU A 352 5.43 16.81 -2.68
C LEU A 352 6.59 17.34 -1.84
N SER A 353 6.26 17.91 -0.68
CA SER A 353 7.23 18.49 0.25
C SER A 353 7.64 17.44 1.29
N LEU A 354 8.86 16.90 1.20
CA LEU A 354 9.34 15.82 2.06
C LEU A 354 10.78 16.05 2.55
N LYS A 355 11.06 15.62 3.78
CA LYS A 355 12.45 15.50 4.25
C LYS A 355 13.05 14.20 3.73
N PRO A 356 14.34 14.17 3.35
CA PRO A 356 15.03 12.95 2.99
C PRO A 356 14.91 11.89 4.10
N PHE A 357 14.68 10.65 3.70
CA PHE A 357 14.60 9.51 4.62
C PHE A 357 15.99 8.97 4.91
N LYS A 358 16.14 8.35 6.08
CA LYS A 358 17.31 7.51 6.36
C LYS A 358 17.25 6.24 5.49
N THR A 359 18.37 5.55 5.37
CA THR A 359 18.52 4.35 4.55
C THR A 359 18.80 3.13 5.41
N MET A 360 18.10 2.03 5.14
CA MET A 360 18.32 0.76 5.82
C MET A 360 18.54 -0.35 4.79
N ALA A 361 19.67 -1.04 4.85
CA ALA A 361 19.89 -2.23 4.04
C ALA A 361 19.30 -3.46 4.72
N ILE A 362 18.49 -4.22 4.00
CA ILE A 362 18.07 -5.57 4.39
C ILE A 362 18.84 -6.56 3.50
N ASN A 363 19.94 -7.10 4.02
CA ASN A 363 20.81 -8.01 3.29
C ASN A 363 20.33 -9.46 3.49
N VAL A 364 19.88 -10.11 2.42
CA VAL A 364 19.41 -11.51 2.45
C VAL A 364 20.28 -12.36 1.52
N GLU A 365 21.24 -13.07 2.10
CA GLU A 365 22.18 -13.94 1.39
C GLU A 365 21.79 -15.42 1.56
N GLY A 366 22.19 -16.27 0.62
CA GLY A 366 21.84 -17.69 0.56
C GLY A 366 20.76 -18.02 -0.48
N THR A 367 20.15 -19.20 -0.35
CA THR A 367 19.13 -19.76 -1.25
C THR A 367 17.90 -20.22 -0.48
N LEU A 368 16.70 -19.81 -0.92
CA LEU A 368 15.45 -20.24 -0.29
C LEU A 368 15.23 -21.76 -0.45
N ARG A 369 14.90 -22.42 0.66
CA ARG A 369 14.52 -23.84 0.68
C ARG A 369 13.17 -24.07 -0.02
N PRO A 370 12.90 -25.28 -0.56
CA PRO A 370 11.59 -25.61 -1.12
C PRO A 370 10.44 -25.33 -0.15
N GLY A 371 9.40 -24.65 -0.64
CA GLY A 371 8.26 -24.23 0.17
C GLY A 371 8.44 -22.90 0.92
N VAL A 372 9.62 -22.28 0.85
CA VAL A 372 9.89 -20.92 1.35
C VAL A 372 9.80 -19.94 0.19
N THR A 373 9.17 -18.80 0.44
CA THR A 373 8.84 -17.77 -0.56
C THR A 373 9.28 -16.38 -0.09
N ALA A 374 9.14 -15.39 -0.97
CA ALA A 374 9.37 -13.99 -0.64
C ALA A 374 8.48 -13.47 0.50
N LYS A 375 7.27 -14.04 0.67
CA LYS A 375 6.38 -13.72 1.79
C LYS A 375 7.00 -14.13 3.13
N ASP A 376 7.72 -15.25 3.16
CA ASP A 376 8.39 -15.74 4.35
C ASP A 376 9.61 -14.87 4.70
N ILE A 377 10.37 -14.40 3.70
CA ILE A 377 11.45 -13.41 3.89
C ILE A 377 10.90 -12.17 4.60
N ILE A 378 9.87 -11.53 4.04
CA ILE A 378 9.41 -10.23 4.58
C ILE A 378 8.74 -10.37 5.95
N LEU A 379 8.02 -11.46 6.22
CA LEU A 379 7.51 -11.73 7.55
C LEU A 379 8.65 -11.94 8.57
N ALA A 380 9.72 -12.65 8.20
CA ALA A 380 10.88 -12.83 9.05
C ALA A 380 11.61 -11.50 9.31
N VAL A 381 11.72 -10.63 8.30
CA VAL A 381 12.27 -9.27 8.47
C VAL A 381 11.42 -8.46 9.45
N ILE A 382 10.10 -8.42 9.27
CA ILE A 382 9.20 -7.66 10.16
C ILE A 382 9.23 -8.23 11.58
N ALA A 383 9.29 -9.56 11.75
CA ALA A 383 9.44 -10.16 13.08
C ALA A 383 10.78 -9.81 13.74
N LYS A 384 11.86 -9.67 12.95
CA LYS A 384 13.20 -9.32 13.45
C LYS A 384 13.32 -7.87 13.89
N ILE A 385 12.76 -6.93 13.12
CA ILE A 385 12.90 -5.48 13.40
C ILE A 385 11.67 -4.87 14.09
N GLY A 386 10.57 -5.62 14.16
CA GLY A 386 9.29 -5.16 14.68
C GLY A 386 8.53 -4.25 13.72
N THR A 387 7.28 -3.93 14.06
CA THR A 387 6.40 -3.09 13.24
C THR A 387 6.78 -1.60 13.20
N GLY A 388 7.71 -1.17 14.07
CA GLY A 388 8.27 0.18 14.08
C GLY A 388 9.75 0.25 13.68
N GLY A 389 10.39 -0.88 13.35
CA GLY A 389 11.83 -0.94 13.13
C GLY A 389 12.32 -0.11 11.94
N GLY A 390 11.48 0.02 10.90
CA GLY A 390 11.74 0.81 9.70
C GLY A 390 11.29 2.27 9.79
N GLN A 391 10.80 2.75 10.94
CA GLN A 391 10.26 4.10 11.05
C GLN A 391 11.30 5.18 10.68
N GLY A 392 10.96 6.01 9.68
CA GLY A 392 11.86 7.06 9.17
C GLY A 392 12.89 6.59 8.15
N TYR A 393 12.86 5.31 7.77
CA TYR A 393 13.77 4.71 6.78
C TYR A 393 13.06 4.39 5.45
N VAL A 394 13.86 4.38 4.40
CA VAL A 394 13.61 3.58 3.18
C VAL A 394 14.45 2.31 3.28
N LEU A 395 13.79 1.16 3.12
CA LEU A 395 14.45 -0.14 3.13
C LEU A 395 14.93 -0.47 1.72
N GLU A 396 16.19 -0.86 1.58
CA GLU A 396 16.72 -1.43 0.35
C GLU A 396 16.98 -2.93 0.56
N TYR A 397 16.28 -3.77 -0.19
CA TYR A 397 16.41 -5.23 -0.12
C TYR A 397 17.51 -5.69 -1.07
N ARG A 398 18.50 -6.39 -0.51
CA ARG A 398 19.77 -6.74 -1.17
C ARG A 398 20.11 -8.21 -0.93
N GLY A 399 21.11 -8.71 -1.65
CA GLY A 399 21.67 -10.04 -1.47
C GLY A 399 21.19 -11.10 -2.47
N SER A 400 21.82 -12.27 -2.47
CA SER A 400 21.60 -13.32 -3.47
C SER A 400 20.17 -13.82 -3.51
N ALA A 401 19.53 -13.96 -2.34
CA ALA A 401 18.16 -14.44 -2.25
C ALA A 401 17.20 -13.45 -2.90
N ILE A 402 17.39 -12.13 -2.69
CA ILE A 402 16.57 -11.07 -3.31
C ILE A 402 16.77 -11.03 -4.82
N ARG A 403 18.01 -11.10 -5.30
CA ARG A 403 18.31 -11.10 -6.75
C ARG A 403 17.67 -12.29 -7.47
N ALA A 404 17.58 -13.45 -6.81
CA ALA A 404 16.96 -14.65 -7.38
C ALA A 404 15.43 -14.59 -7.47
N LEU A 405 14.78 -13.62 -6.83
CA LEU A 405 13.31 -13.50 -6.85
C LEU A 405 12.80 -13.01 -8.21
N SER A 406 11.62 -13.52 -8.58
CA SER A 406 10.79 -12.96 -9.66
C SER A 406 10.31 -11.54 -9.33
N MET A 407 9.79 -10.82 -10.32
CA MET A 407 9.18 -9.51 -10.07
C MET A 407 7.95 -9.59 -9.15
N ASP A 408 7.14 -10.64 -9.26
CA ASP A 408 5.96 -10.83 -8.40
C ASP A 408 6.38 -11.02 -6.94
N ALA A 409 7.43 -11.81 -6.71
CA ALA A 409 8.04 -12.02 -5.41
C ALA A 409 8.69 -10.74 -4.83
N ARG A 410 9.38 -9.94 -5.65
CA ARG A 410 9.93 -8.63 -5.22
C ARG A 410 8.81 -7.67 -4.82
N MET A 411 7.70 -7.65 -5.56
CA MET A 411 6.52 -6.86 -5.22
C MET A 411 5.92 -7.27 -3.88
N THR A 412 5.87 -8.57 -3.54
CA THR A 412 5.46 -9.03 -2.21
C THR A 412 6.31 -8.44 -1.07
N ILE A 413 7.64 -8.41 -1.24
CA ILE A 413 8.55 -7.86 -0.22
C ILE A 413 8.36 -6.34 -0.07
N CYS A 414 8.40 -5.60 -1.18
CA CYS A 414 8.24 -4.15 -1.14
C CYS A 414 6.86 -3.73 -0.64
N ASN A 415 5.80 -4.49 -0.97
CA ASN A 415 4.44 -4.27 -0.47
C ASN A 415 4.40 -4.22 1.06
N MET A 416 5.07 -5.16 1.73
CA MET A 416 5.02 -5.31 3.18
C MET A 416 6.07 -4.50 3.95
N SER A 417 6.80 -3.61 3.28
CA SER A 417 7.78 -2.74 3.95
C SER A 417 7.11 -1.77 4.94
N ILE A 418 5.88 -1.34 4.64
CA ILE A 418 5.10 -0.46 5.50
C ILE A 418 4.67 -1.16 6.80
N GLU A 419 4.53 -2.49 6.80
CA GLU A 419 4.26 -3.27 8.02
C GLU A 419 5.46 -3.33 8.98
N ALA A 420 6.67 -3.05 8.51
CA ALA A 420 7.83 -2.78 9.36
C ALA A 420 7.93 -1.29 9.78
N GLY A 421 6.99 -0.44 9.37
CA GLY A 421 6.99 1.00 9.64
C GLY A 421 7.83 1.83 8.65
N ALA A 422 8.37 1.20 7.61
CA ALA A 422 9.16 1.89 6.58
C ALA A 422 8.34 2.85 5.74
N ARG A 423 8.96 3.93 5.26
CA ARG A 423 8.30 4.82 4.29
C ARG A 423 8.12 4.15 2.93
N ALA A 424 9.12 3.40 2.50
CA ALA A 424 9.16 2.69 1.23
C ALA A 424 10.12 1.49 1.34
N GLY A 425 9.98 0.54 0.41
CA GLY A 425 10.91 -0.57 0.24
C GLY A 425 11.33 -0.67 -1.22
N MET A 426 12.62 -0.81 -1.49
CA MET A 426 13.19 -0.76 -2.84
C MET A 426 14.05 -1.99 -3.14
N VAL A 427 13.98 -2.46 -4.38
CA VAL A 427 14.91 -3.44 -4.96
C VAL A 427 15.58 -2.79 -6.16
N ALA A 428 16.90 -2.92 -6.28
CA ALA A 428 17.61 -2.37 -7.41
C ALA A 428 17.20 -3.07 -8.73
N PRO A 429 16.95 -2.32 -9.82
CA PRO A 429 16.47 -2.90 -11.06
C PRO A 429 17.58 -3.69 -11.75
N ASP A 430 17.24 -4.88 -12.26
CA ASP A 430 18.15 -5.76 -12.99
C ASP A 430 17.45 -6.38 -14.20
N GLN A 431 18.07 -7.39 -14.81
CA GLN A 431 17.51 -8.05 -15.99
C GLN A 431 16.10 -8.62 -15.75
N THR A 432 15.82 -9.15 -14.55
CA THR A 432 14.48 -9.63 -14.18
C THR A 432 13.45 -8.50 -14.24
N THR A 433 13.85 -7.29 -13.81
CA THR A 433 13.01 -6.09 -13.93
C THR A 433 12.81 -5.70 -15.39
N TYR A 434 13.86 -5.75 -16.22
CA TYR A 434 13.78 -5.37 -17.63
C TYR A 434 12.91 -6.35 -18.44
N ASP A 435 13.08 -7.66 -18.22
CA ASP A 435 12.29 -8.69 -18.89
C ASP A 435 10.81 -8.58 -18.53
N TYR A 436 10.51 -8.26 -17.25
CA TYR A 436 9.15 -7.96 -16.85
C TYR A 436 8.64 -6.67 -17.50
N MET A 437 9.43 -5.62 -17.64
CA MET A 437 8.93 -4.36 -18.23
C MET A 437 8.70 -4.44 -19.74
N GLN A 438 9.47 -5.25 -20.45
CA GLN A 438 9.47 -5.27 -21.91
C GLN A 438 8.09 -5.63 -22.49
N GLY A 439 7.64 -4.86 -23.49
CA GLY A 439 6.38 -5.10 -24.20
C GLY A 439 5.10 -4.77 -23.40
N ARG A 440 5.21 -4.19 -22.20
CA ARG A 440 4.04 -3.71 -21.46
C ARG A 440 3.47 -2.44 -22.09
N PRO A 441 2.14 -2.20 -22.00
CA PRO A 441 1.48 -1.14 -22.75
C PRO A 441 2.05 0.28 -22.55
N HIS A 442 2.60 0.57 -21.37
CA HIS A 442 3.20 1.87 -21.03
C HIS A 442 4.72 1.84 -20.87
N ALA A 443 5.36 0.70 -21.16
CA ALA A 443 6.81 0.62 -21.16
C ALA A 443 7.39 1.39 -22.37
N PRO A 444 8.63 1.90 -22.26
CA PRO A 444 9.30 2.52 -23.41
C PRO A 444 9.54 1.48 -24.51
N GLU A 445 9.65 1.94 -25.76
CA GLU A 445 9.87 1.09 -26.94
C GLU A 445 11.01 1.63 -27.83
N GLY A 446 11.62 0.74 -28.61
CA GLY A 446 12.68 1.11 -29.56
C GLY A 446 13.84 1.87 -28.91
N ALA A 447 14.24 3.01 -29.48
CA ALA A 447 15.35 3.80 -28.95
C ALA A 447 15.09 4.37 -27.53
N ASP A 448 13.82 4.55 -27.15
CA ASP A 448 13.48 5.00 -25.80
C ASP A 448 13.65 3.86 -24.78
N TRP A 449 13.44 2.61 -25.20
CA TRP A 449 13.74 1.42 -24.39
C TRP A 449 15.24 1.30 -24.11
N ASP A 450 16.08 1.41 -25.15
CA ASP A 450 17.53 1.29 -25.01
C ASP A 450 18.09 2.37 -24.05
N ALA A 451 17.60 3.60 -24.18
CA ALA A 451 17.98 4.71 -23.31
C ALA A 451 17.45 4.53 -21.87
N ALA A 452 16.25 3.98 -21.71
CA ALA A 452 15.70 3.68 -20.39
C ALA A 452 16.54 2.61 -19.68
N VAL A 453 16.88 1.52 -20.37
CA VAL A 453 17.76 0.47 -19.83
C VAL A 453 19.15 1.01 -19.49
N GLU A 454 19.74 1.87 -20.34
CA GLU A 454 21.01 2.54 -20.03
C GLU A 454 20.92 3.34 -18.72
N TYR A 455 19.85 4.12 -18.53
CA TYR A 455 19.60 4.85 -17.29
C TYR A 455 19.36 3.90 -16.10
N TRP A 456 18.52 2.88 -16.26
CA TRP A 456 18.17 1.95 -15.19
C TRP A 456 19.39 1.21 -14.64
N ASN A 457 20.38 0.89 -15.48
CA ASN A 457 21.64 0.29 -15.05
C ASN A 457 22.46 1.18 -14.10
N THR A 458 22.23 2.50 -14.10
CA THR A 458 22.93 3.45 -13.22
C THR A 458 22.33 3.54 -11.80
N LEU A 459 21.14 2.97 -11.60
CA LEU A 459 20.37 3.12 -10.37
C LEU A 459 20.85 2.22 -9.23
N ASN A 460 21.60 1.16 -9.53
CA ASN A 460 22.18 0.28 -8.50
C ASN A 460 22.95 1.09 -7.46
N THR A 461 22.78 0.79 -6.17
CA THR A 461 23.57 1.39 -5.09
C THR A 461 25.06 1.28 -5.38
N ASP A 462 25.79 2.39 -5.21
CA ASP A 462 27.22 2.44 -5.44
C ASP A 462 27.97 1.53 -4.45
N ALA A 463 29.08 0.94 -4.87
CA ALA A 463 29.81 -0.04 -4.07
C ALA A 463 30.39 0.53 -2.75
N ASP A 464 30.61 1.84 -2.69
CA ASP A 464 31.11 2.57 -1.53
C ASP A 464 30.02 3.43 -0.84
N ALA A 465 28.75 3.22 -1.17
CA ALA A 465 27.63 3.83 -0.46
C ALA A 465 27.49 3.23 0.95
N SER A 466 27.13 4.05 1.93
CA SER A 466 26.85 3.66 3.31
C SER A 466 25.35 3.71 3.60
N PHE A 467 24.86 2.74 4.37
CA PHE A 467 23.51 2.77 4.93
C PHE A 467 23.54 3.26 6.38
N ASP A 468 22.47 3.91 6.85
CA ASP A 468 22.35 4.31 8.25
C ASP A 468 22.22 3.09 9.18
N VAL A 469 21.57 2.02 8.69
CA VAL A 469 21.38 0.74 9.40
C VAL A 469 21.50 -0.42 8.41
N GLU A 470 22.07 -1.53 8.84
CA GLU A 470 22.08 -2.79 8.09
C GLU A 470 21.47 -3.92 8.92
N VAL A 471 20.66 -4.76 8.28
CA VAL A 471 20.01 -5.92 8.88
C VAL A 471 20.26 -7.13 8.00
N ASP A 472 20.98 -8.11 8.53
CA ASP A 472 21.31 -9.34 7.80
C ASP A 472 20.34 -10.48 8.12
N LEU A 473 20.01 -11.26 7.09
CA LEU A 473 19.19 -12.47 7.19
C LEU A 473 19.80 -13.57 6.31
N ASP A 474 19.92 -14.77 6.86
CA ASP A 474 20.40 -15.94 6.13
C ASP A 474 19.21 -16.71 5.53
N ALA A 475 19.08 -16.66 4.21
CA ALA A 475 18.02 -17.32 3.46
C ALA A 475 18.05 -18.85 3.59
N ASP A 476 19.23 -19.45 3.78
CA ASP A 476 19.35 -20.91 3.91
C ASP A 476 18.68 -21.40 5.20
N THR A 477 18.60 -20.54 6.21
CA THR A 477 17.96 -20.83 7.51
C THR A 477 16.47 -20.54 7.53
N LEU A 478 15.90 -19.87 6.52
CA LEU A 478 14.48 -19.57 6.49
C LEU A 478 13.62 -20.82 6.27
N GLU A 479 12.48 -20.84 6.94
CA GLU A 479 11.42 -21.83 6.81
C GLU A 479 10.10 -21.09 6.52
N PRO A 480 9.04 -21.80 6.07
CA PRO A 480 7.74 -21.16 5.94
C PRO A 480 7.37 -20.44 7.24
N PHE A 481 6.85 -19.22 7.13
CA PHE A 481 6.67 -18.31 8.26
C PHE A 481 5.19 -17.96 8.44
N VAL A 482 4.77 -17.69 9.68
CA VAL A 482 3.37 -17.41 10.00
C VAL A 482 3.24 -16.46 11.18
N THR A 483 2.24 -15.58 11.15
CA THR A 483 1.90 -14.77 12.33
C THR A 483 1.11 -15.59 13.34
N TRP A 484 1.43 -15.47 14.62
CA TRP A 484 0.68 -16.07 15.72
C TRP A 484 -0.24 -15.05 16.43
N GLY A 485 0.12 -13.77 16.38
CA GLY A 485 -0.58 -12.69 17.08
C GLY A 485 -1.45 -11.80 16.19
N THR A 486 -1.62 -10.54 16.59
CA THR A 486 -2.53 -9.55 15.98
C THR A 486 -1.82 -8.48 15.16
N ASN A 487 -0.53 -8.65 14.88
CA ASN A 487 0.18 -7.80 13.93
C ASN A 487 1.30 -8.57 13.21
N PRO A 488 1.83 -8.04 12.10
CA PRO A 488 2.86 -8.72 11.30
C PRO A 488 4.20 -8.95 12.01
N GLY A 489 4.52 -8.17 13.05
CA GLY A 489 5.71 -8.36 13.88
C GLY A 489 5.61 -9.55 14.84
N GLN A 490 4.40 -10.05 15.10
CA GLN A 490 4.16 -11.23 15.92
C GLN A 490 4.16 -12.50 15.05
N GLY A 491 5.31 -12.81 14.46
CA GLY A 491 5.51 -13.97 13.61
C GLY A 491 6.60 -14.93 14.08
N VAL A 492 6.47 -16.19 13.67
CA VAL A 492 7.40 -17.28 13.95
C VAL A 492 7.53 -18.20 12.74
N SER A 493 8.57 -19.06 12.73
CA SER A 493 8.59 -20.19 11.80
C SER A 493 7.35 -21.06 12.00
N LEU A 494 6.78 -21.57 10.91
CA LEU A 494 5.64 -22.47 10.94
C LEU A 494 5.94 -23.78 11.68
N SER A 495 7.20 -24.20 11.78
CA SER A 495 7.61 -25.37 12.56
C SER A 495 7.64 -25.10 14.08
N ALA A 496 7.51 -23.84 14.50
CA ALA A 496 7.59 -23.44 15.90
C ALA A 496 6.26 -23.63 16.66
N LYS A 497 6.26 -23.19 17.91
CA LYS A 497 5.09 -23.16 18.79
C LYS A 497 4.66 -21.72 19.03
N VAL A 498 3.40 -21.54 19.43
CA VAL A 498 2.88 -20.26 19.94
C VAL A 498 3.75 -19.81 21.12
N PRO A 499 4.37 -18.62 21.08
CA PRO A 499 5.23 -18.13 22.16
C PRO A 499 4.49 -17.99 23.49
N SER A 500 5.20 -18.20 24.60
CA SER A 500 4.69 -17.86 25.93
C SER A 500 4.88 -16.37 26.23
N PRO A 501 3.90 -15.67 26.83
CA PRO A 501 4.10 -14.29 27.28
C PRO A 501 5.30 -14.11 28.22
N GLU A 502 5.69 -15.15 28.96
CA GLU A 502 6.86 -15.15 29.85
C GLU A 502 8.20 -15.16 29.11
N GLU A 503 8.21 -15.41 27.80
CA GLU A 503 9.42 -15.35 26.96
C GLU A 503 9.75 -13.90 26.54
N PHE A 504 8.84 -12.95 26.78
CA PHE A 504 9.00 -11.55 26.44
C PHE A 504 9.61 -10.78 27.62
N GLY A 505 10.65 -9.99 27.34
CA GLY A 505 11.50 -9.44 28.40
C GLY A 505 10.88 -8.30 29.22
N ASP A 506 10.15 -7.37 28.59
CA ASP A 506 9.52 -6.24 29.28
C ASP A 506 8.01 -6.43 29.47
N GLU A 507 7.46 -5.81 30.51
CA GLU A 507 6.05 -5.92 30.90
C GLU A 507 5.08 -5.46 29.80
N ASN A 508 5.47 -4.49 28.95
CA ASN A 508 4.62 -4.05 27.86
C ASN A 508 4.56 -5.11 26.75
N ALA A 509 5.69 -5.71 26.41
CA ALA A 509 5.77 -6.81 25.44
C ALA A 509 5.00 -8.04 25.94
N LYS A 510 5.12 -8.38 27.22
CA LYS A 510 4.35 -9.45 27.87
C LYS A 510 2.85 -9.18 27.80
N ALA A 511 2.39 -8.00 28.23
CA ALA A 511 0.97 -7.64 28.18
C ALA A 511 0.43 -7.59 26.74
N ALA A 512 1.25 -7.17 25.77
CA ALA A 512 0.89 -7.21 24.36
C ALA A 512 0.75 -8.65 23.83
N ALA A 513 1.63 -9.57 24.23
CA ALA A 513 1.52 -10.98 23.91
C ALA A 513 0.26 -11.61 24.52
N GLU A 514 -0.04 -11.35 25.80
CA GLU A 514 -1.25 -11.83 26.48
C GLU A 514 -2.53 -11.40 25.77
N ARG A 515 -2.64 -10.10 25.42
CA ARG A 515 -3.79 -9.58 24.66
C ARG A 515 -3.90 -10.22 23.28
N ALA A 516 -2.78 -10.39 22.58
CA ALA A 516 -2.77 -11.02 21.27
C ALA A 516 -3.24 -12.48 21.35
N LEU A 517 -2.77 -13.25 22.33
CA LEU A 517 -3.21 -14.64 22.56
C LEU A 517 -4.69 -14.72 22.92
N GLN A 518 -5.19 -13.81 23.76
CA GLN A 518 -6.61 -13.72 24.10
C GLN A 518 -7.48 -13.44 22.87
N TYR A 519 -7.13 -12.43 22.07
CA TYR A 519 -7.84 -12.08 20.85
C TYR A 519 -7.82 -13.26 19.85
N MET A 520 -6.62 -13.79 19.62
CA MET A 520 -6.39 -14.90 18.70
C MET A 520 -6.96 -16.22 19.24
N GLY A 521 -7.38 -16.31 20.49
CA GLY A 521 -7.86 -17.55 21.11
C GLY A 521 -6.84 -18.67 21.00
N LEU A 522 -5.58 -18.39 21.37
CA LEU A 522 -4.47 -19.34 21.31
C LEU A 522 -3.89 -19.61 22.71
N GLU A 523 -3.46 -20.85 22.92
CA GLU A 523 -2.73 -21.25 24.12
C GLU A 523 -1.22 -21.29 23.82
N ALA A 524 -0.41 -20.73 24.72
CA ALA A 524 1.04 -20.78 24.62
C ALA A 524 1.56 -22.22 24.56
N GLY A 525 2.60 -22.47 23.76
CA GLY A 525 3.19 -23.79 23.56
C GLY A 525 2.45 -24.68 22.55
N THR A 526 1.27 -24.28 22.06
CA THR A 526 0.58 -24.98 20.97
C THR A 526 1.46 -24.98 19.72
N PRO A 527 1.76 -26.13 19.09
CA PRO A 527 2.47 -26.15 17.80
C PRO A 527 1.68 -25.36 16.76
N MET A 528 2.35 -24.49 15.99
CA MET A 528 1.66 -23.67 14.98
C MET A 528 0.89 -24.56 13.99
N LYS A 529 1.45 -25.73 13.64
CA LYS A 529 0.85 -26.69 12.71
C LYS A 529 -0.40 -27.42 13.21
N ASP A 530 -0.72 -27.30 14.50
CA ASP A 530 -1.93 -27.89 15.10
C ASP A 530 -3.10 -26.88 15.13
N ILE A 531 -2.87 -25.62 14.78
CA ILE A 531 -3.90 -24.58 14.76
C ILE A 531 -4.84 -24.82 13.58
N ARG A 532 -6.10 -25.16 13.89
CA ARG A 532 -7.21 -25.31 12.93
C ARG A 532 -7.66 -23.95 12.41
N VAL A 533 -7.88 -23.84 11.10
CA VAL A 533 -8.50 -22.66 10.48
C VAL A 533 -9.89 -22.98 9.94
N ASP A 534 -10.74 -21.97 9.84
CA ASP A 534 -12.09 -22.05 9.27
C ASP A 534 -12.10 -21.53 7.83
N THR A 535 -11.28 -20.51 7.55
CA THR A 535 -11.18 -19.89 6.23
C THR A 535 -9.73 -19.82 5.73
N VAL A 536 -9.56 -19.94 4.42
CA VAL A 536 -8.30 -19.67 3.71
C VAL A 536 -8.56 -18.57 2.68
N PHE A 537 -7.76 -17.52 2.72
CA PHE A 537 -7.82 -16.42 1.78
C PHE A 537 -6.56 -16.35 0.93
N LEU A 538 -6.72 -16.58 -0.38
CA LEU A 538 -5.71 -16.39 -1.39
C LEU A 538 -6.08 -15.16 -2.25
N GLY A 539 -5.45 -14.03 -1.96
CA GLY A 539 -5.70 -12.75 -2.64
C GLY A 539 -4.98 -11.58 -1.98
N SER A 540 -5.38 -10.35 -2.34
CA SER A 540 -4.80 -9.03 -1.97
C SER A 540 -3.69 -8.50 -2.91
N CYS A 541 -3.32 -7.23 -2.77
CA CYS A 541 -2.18 -6.63 -3.47
C CYS A 541 -0.84 -7.33 -3.18
N THR A 542 -0.74 -8.09 -2.08
CA THR A 542 0.48 -8.77 -1.66
C THR A 542 0.72 -10.02 -2.47
N ASN A 543 -0.30 -10.88 -2.61
CA ASN A 543 -0.21 -12.20 -3.25
C ASN A 543 -1.52 -12.56 -3.96
N SER A 544 -1.66 -12.12 -5.21
CA SER A 544 -2.82 -12.40 -6.07
C SER A 544 -2.48 -12.32 -7.56
N ARG A 545 -1.18 -12.33 -7.87
CA ARG A 545 -0.66 -12.28 -9.24
C ARG A 545 -0.68 -13.69 -9.83
N ILE A 546 -0.43 -13.79 -11.13
CA ILE A 546 -0.56 -15.08 -11.82
C ILE A 546 0.42 -16.13 -11.27
N GLU A 547 1.63 -15.74 -10.84
CA GLU A 547 2.59 -16.66 -10.21
C GLU A 547 2.07 -17.24 -8.89
N ASP A 548 1.43 -16.41 -8.06
CA ASP A 548 0.83 -16.84 -6.78
C ASP A 548 -0.28 -17.88 -7.04
N LEU A 549 -1.14 -17.62 -8.04
CA LEU A 549 -2.26 -18.49 -8.40
C LEU A 549 -1.78 -19.81 -8.98
N ARG A 550 -0.79 -19.80 -9.89
CA ARG A 550 -0.18 -21.02 -10.45
C ARG A 550 0.41 -21.89 -9.34
N THR A 551 1.19 -21.27 -8.45
CA THR A 551 1.86 -21.97 -7.35
C THR A 551 0.86 -22.62 -6.39
N ALA A 552 -0.21 -21.90 -6.01
CA ALA A 552 -1.26 -22.47 -5.17
C ALA A 552 -2.04 -23.57 -5.89
N ALA A 553 -2.36 -23.38 -7.17
CA ALA A 553 -3.08 -24.38 -7.98
C ALA A 553 -2.28 -25.69 -8.11
N ASP A 554 -0.96 -25.63 -8.28
CA ASP A 554 -0.10 -26.81 -8.37
C ASP A 554 -0.09 -27.65 -7.09
N ILE A 555 -0.24 -27.02 -5.92
CA ILE A 555 -0.32 -27.72 -4.63
C ILE A 555 -1.65 -28.46 -4.47
N ILE A 556 -2.77 -27.81 -4.83
CA ILE A 556 -4.12 -28.35 -4.59
C ILE A 556 -4.61 -29.29 -5.70
N ARG A 557 -3.97 -29.29 -6.87
CA ARG A 557 -4.41 -30.06 -8.04
C ARG A 557 -4.56 -31.54 -7.72
N GLY A 558 -5.75 -32.08 -7.97
CA GLY A 558 -6.07 -33.48 -7.72
C GLY A 558 -6.21 -33.86 -6.24
N ARG A 559 -6.16 -32.89 -5.33
CA ARG A 559 -6.40 -33.08 -3.89
C ARG A 559 -7.83 -32.67 -3.53
N GLN A 560 -8.22 -32.93 -2.29
CA GLN A 560 -9.50 -32.48 -1.74
C GLN A 560 -9.25 -31.47 -0.62
N LYS A 561 -10.06 -30.41 -0.59
CA LYS A 561 -10.07 -29.44 0.49
C LYS A 561 -10.65 -30.09 1.74
N ASP A 562 -10.16 -29.68 2.91
CA ASP A 562 -10.84 -30.02 4.15
C ASP A 562 -12.33 -29.56 4.07
N PRO A 563 -13.28 -30.42 4.46
CA PRO A 563 -14.71 -30.17 4.26
C PRO A 563 -15.23 -28.97 5.08
N ASN A 564 -14.56 -28.61 6.18
CA ASN A 564 -14.95 -27.53 7.06
C ASN A 564 -14.18 -26.22 6.80
N VAL A 565 -13.22 -26.22 5.86
CA VAL A 565 -12.52 -24.99 5.46
C VAL A 565 -13.25 -24.30 4.33
N ARG A 566 -13.56 -23.01 4.44
CA ARG A 566 -13.95 -22.18 3.28
C ARG A 566 -12.69 -21.62 2.63
N MET A 567 -12.58 -21.66 1.30
CA MET A 567 -11.42 -21.08 0.59
C MET A 567 -11.86 -20.05 -0.42
N LEU A 568 -11.38 -18.81 -0.30
CA LEU A 568 -11.61 -17.72 -1.24
C LEU A 568 -10.36 -17.52 -2.08
N VAL A 569 -10.52 -17.46 -3.41
CA VAL A 569 -9.44 -17.16 -4.36
C VAL A 569 -9.82 -15.91 -5.14
N VAL A 570 -9.05 -14.84 -4.94
CA VAL A 570 -9.32 -13.50 -5.46
C VAL A 570 -8.12 -13.00 -6.26
N PRO A 571 -8.19 -13.03 -7.61
CA PRO A 571 -7.16 -12.48 -8.47
C PRO A 571 -6.96 -10.97 -8.26
N GLY A 572 -5.74 -10.48 -8.44
CA GLY A 572 -5.41 -9.07 -8.18
C GLY A 572 -5.97 -8.08 -9.20
N SER A 573 -6.34 -8.55 -10.39
CA SER A 573 -6.94 -7.76 -11.45
C SER A 573 -7.81 -8.63 -12.38
N ALA A 574 -8.68 -7.97 -13.15
CA ALA A 574 -9.44 -8.62 -14.21
C ALA A 574 -8.53 -9.27 -15.25
N ARG A 575 -7.39 -8.66 -15.61
CA ARG A 575 -6.41 -9.26 -16.52
C ARG A 575 -5.81 -10.55 -15.94
N VAL A 576 -5.37 -10.53 -14.68
CA VAL A 576 -4.82 -11.73 -14.02
C VAL A 576 -5.88 -12.82 -13.96
N ARG A 577 -7.13 -12.47 -13.66
CA ARG A 577 -8.24 -13.41 -13.67
C ARG A 577 -8.45 -14.04 -15.05
N LEU A 578 -8.46 -13.24 -16.12
CA LEU A 578 -8.63 -13.70 -17.50
C LEU A 578 -7.46 -14.61 -17.94
N GLU A 579 -6.23 -14.28 -17.55
CA GLU A 579 -5.04 -15.11 -17.79
C GLU A 579 -5.17 -16.47 -17.06
N ALA A 580 -5.53 -16.44 -15.78
CA ALA A 580 -5.74 -17.65 -14.99
C ALA A 580 -6.85 -18.55 -15.55
N GLU A 581 -7.93 -17.97 -16.08
CA GLU A 581 -9.01 -18.70 -16.76
C GLU A 581 -8.57 -19.29 -18.10
N ALA A 582 -7.76 -18.56 -18.87
CA ALA A 582 -7.19 -19.06 -20.12
C ALA A 582 -6.27 -20.27 -19.88
N GLU A 583 -5.55 -20.29 -18.75
CA GLU A 583 -4.73 -21.43 -18.29
C GLU A 583 -5.55 -22.56 -17.63
N GLY A 584 -6.83 -22.33 -17.33
CA GLY A 584 -7.69 -23.28 -16.64
C GLY A 584 -7.40 -23.41 -15.13
N LEU A 585 -6.69 -22.46 -14.53
CA LEU A 585 -6.45 -22.43 -13.08
C LEU A 585 -7.77 -22.27 -12.31
N ASP A 586 -8.72 -21.51 -12.85
CA ASP A 586 -10.05 -21.33 -12.27
C ASP A 586 -10.77 -22.67 -12.05
N LYS A 587 -10.63 -23.61 -12.99
CA LYS A 587 -11.18 -24.96 -12.89
C LYS A 587 -10.50 -25.75 -11.79
N VAL A 588 -9.17 -25.68 -11.68
CA VAL A 588 -8.42 -26.33 -10.59
C VAL A 588 -8.93 -25.86 -9.23
N PHE A 589 -9.14 -24.56 -9.04
CA PHE A 589 -9.68 -24.02 -7.79
C PHE A 589 -11.14 -24.43 -7.54
N LYS A 590 -12.01 -24.35 -8.57
CA LYS A 590 -13.42 -24.75 -8.44
C LYS A 590 -13.59 -26.24 -8.16
N ASP A 591 -12.83 -27.09 -8.85
CA ASP A 591 -12.86 -28.55 -8.67
C ASP A 591 -12.34 -28.95 -7.27
N PHE A 592 -11.40 -28.19 -6.72
CA PHE A 592 -10.95 -28.33 -5.34
C PHE A 592 -12.01 -27.88 -4.31
N GLY A 593 -13.04 -27.16 -4.74
CA GLY A 593 -14.11 -26.61 -3.90
C GLY A 593 -13.81 -25.23 -3.33
N ALA A 594 -12.89 -24.47 -3.95
CA ALA A 594 -12.64 -23.08 -3.62
C ALA A 594 -13.59 -22.14 -4.36
N GLU A 595 -13.87 -20.99 -3.75
CA GLU A 595 -14.68 -19.92 -4.30
C GLU A 595 -13.81 -19.05 -5.21
N TRP A 596 -13.97 -19.22 -6.53
CA TRP A 596 -13.30 -18.38 -7.54
C TRP A 596 -14.02 -17.04 -7.69
N ARG A 597 -13.38 -15.95 -7.28
CA ARG A 597 -13.99 -14.61 -7.19
C ARG A 597 -13.58 -13.68 -8.35
N PHE A 598 -14.22 -12.51 -8.43
CA PHE A 598 -13.76 -11.39 -9.27
C PHE A 598 -12.68 -10.57 -8.54
N ALA A 599 -11.94 -9.76 -9.31
CA ALA A 599 -10.82 -9.00 -8.79
C ALA A 599 -11.25 -7.85 -7.88
N GLY A 600 -10.50 -7.66 -6.78
CA GLY A 600 -10.69 -6.59 -5.82
C GLY A 600 -9.87 -6.82 -4.55
N CYS A 601 -9.80 -5.83 -3.67
CA CYS A 601 -9.08 -5.96 -2.39
C CYS A 601 -9.67 -7.05 -1.48
N SER A 602 -10.97 -7.36 -1.60
CA SER A 602 -11.65 -8.42 -0.86
C SER A 602 -11.41 -8.32 0.66
N MET A 603 -11.17 -9.44 1.34
CA MET A 603 -10.93 -9.52 2.78
C MET A 603 -9.64 -8.81 3.22
N CYS A 604 -8.77 -8.32 2.34
CA CYS A 604 -7.54 -7.62 2.74
C CYS A 604 -7.81 -6.38 3.62
N LEU A 605 -8.93 -5.70 3.36
CA LEU A 605 -9.41 -4.55 4.12
C LEU A 605 -10.83 -4.76 4.67
N GLY A 606 -11.58 -5.72 4.14
CA GLY A 606 -12.92 -6.05 4.63
C GLY A 606 -13.96 -4.94 4.42
N MET A 607 -13.75 -4.02 3.46
CA MET A 607 -14.70 -2.95 3.12
C MET A 607 -15.84 -3.42 2.21
N ASN A 608 -15.64 -4.54 1.52
CA ASN A 608 -16.65 -5.19 0.70
C ASN A 608 -17.30 -6.35 1.50
N PRO A 609 -18.29 -7.06 0.93
CA PRO A 609 -18.99 -8.14 1.63
C PRO A 609 -18.12 -9.34 2.04
N ASP A 610 -16.89 -9.46 1.54
CA ASP A 610 -15.98 -10.51 1.97
C ASP A 610 -15.44 -10.16 3.36
N GLN A 611 -15.99 -10.80 4.40
CA GLN A 611 -15.59 -10.62 5.79
C GLN A 611 -15.56 -11.96 6.55
N LEU A 612 -14.76 -11.98 7.62
CA LEU A 612 -14.76 -13.03 8.63
C LEU A 612 -15.82 -12.75 9.69
N GLU A 613 -16.47 -13.81 10.15
CA GLU A 613 -17.38 -13.77 11.29
C GLU A 613 -16.60 -13.74 12.63
N PRO A 614 -17.22 -13.26 13.72
CA PRO A 614 -16.57 -13.26 15.04
C PRO A 614 -16.10 -14.66 15.46
N GLY A 615 -14.81 -14.77 15.78
CA GLY A 615 -14.16 -16.02 16.20
C GLY A 615 -13.66 -16.90 15.06
N GLU A 616 -14.08 -16.63 13.82
CA GLU A 616 -13.62 -17.34 12.62
C GLU A 616 -12.12 -17.10 12.41
N ARG A 617 -11.37 -18.18 12.15
CA ARG A 617 -9.92 -18.13 11.95
C ARG A 617 -9.55 -18.29 10.48
N CYS A 618 -8.72 -17.37 10.00
CA CYS A 618 -8.26 -17.30 8.62
C CYS A 618 -6.75 -17.54 8.51
N ALA A 619 -6.33 -18.39 7.56
CA ALA A 619 -4.99 -18.32 6.97
C ALA A 619 -5.05 -17.44 5.71
N SER A 620 -4.42 -16.28 5.76
CA SER A 620 -4.56 -15.21 4.77
C SER A 620 -3.24 -14.88 4.10
N THR A 621 -3.26 -14.74 2.78
CA THR A 621 -2.12 -14.21 2.01
C THR A 621 -2.06 -12.67 2.00
N SER A 622 -2.92 -11.99 2.77
CA SER A 622 -2.86 -10.54 2.96
C SER A 622 -1.58 -10.09 3.71
N ASN A 623 -1.45 -8.79 3.92
CA ASN A 623 -0.32 -8.16 4.61
C ASN A 623 -0.62 -7.69 6.04
N ARG A 624 -1.90 -7.60 6.44
CA ARG A 624 -2.30 -7.10 7.76
C ARG A 624 -3.28 -8.05 8.44
N ASN A 625 -3.00 -8.32 9.72
CA ASN A 625 -3.83 -9.10 10.63
C ASN A 625 -4.17 -8.34 11.93
N PHE A 626 -4.20 -7.00 11.86
CA PHE A 626 -4.71 -6.17 12.96
C PHE A 626 -6.14 -6.57 13.34
N GLU A 627 -6.48 -6.37 14.61
CA GLU A 627 -7.79 -6.72 15.15
C GLU A 627 -8.90 -6.05 14.33
N GLY A 628 -9.89 -6.86 13.90
CA GLY A 628 -11.02 -6.38 13.12
C GLY A 628 -10.74 -6.15 11.62
N ARG A 629 -9.49 -6.33 11.16
CA ARG A 629 -9.07 -5.96 9.79
C ARG A 629 -9.83 -6.69 8.67
N GLN A 630 -10.06 -8.00 8.83
CA GLN A 630 -10.79 -8.80 7.84
C GLN A 630 -12.26 -9.03 8.24
N GLY A 631 -12.74 -8.35 9.28
CA GLY A 631 -14.04 -8.61 9.91
C GLY A 631 -13.95 -8.48 11.43
N LYS A 632 -14.99 -7.92 12.08
CA LYS A 632 -14.99 -7.66 13.51
C LYS A 632 -14.90 -8.97 14.30
N GLY A 633 -13.82 -9.12 15.07
CA GLY A 633 -13.57 -10.33 15.86
C GLY A 633 -13.02 -11.53 15.08
N GLY A 634 -12.72 -11.38 13.79
CA GLY A 634 -12.05 -12.40 12.99
C GLY A 634 -10.56 -12.53 13.34
N ARG A 635 -10.02 -13.75 13.30
CA ARG A 635 -8.65 -14.08 13.74
C ARG A 635 -7.79 -14.44 12.55
N THR A 636 -6.77 -13.65 12.23
CA THR A 636 -6.03 -13.79 10.98
C THR A 636 -4.56 -14.17 11.20
N HIS A 637 -4.12 -15.21 10.49
CA HIS A 637 -2.73 -15.63 10.36
C HIS A 637 -2.22 -15.25 8.97
N LEU A 638 -1.15 -14.46 8.89
CA LEU A 638 -0.53 -14.11 7.62
C LEU A 638 0.40 -15.23 7.19
N VAL A 639 0.23 -15.72 5.96
CA VAL A 639 0.96 -16.84 5.40
C VAL A 639 1.30 -16.61 3.93
N SER A 640 2.24 -17.40 3.39
CA SER A 640 2.53 -17.45 1.95
C SER A 640 1.44 -18.21 1.17
N PRO A 641 1.32 -18.01 -0.16
CA PRO A 641 0.37 -18.75 -0.99
C PRO A 641 0.50 -20.27 -0.90
N VAL A 642 1.74 -20.77 -0.79
CA VAL A 642 2.03 -22.19 -0.67
C VAL A 642 1.53 -22.76 0.67
N VAL A 643 1.67 -22.00 1.76
CA VAL A 643 1.16 -22.37 3.08
C VAL A 643 -0.37 -22.27 3.10
N ALA A 644 -0.96 -21.24 2.50
CA ALA A 644 -2.41 -21.11 2.37
C ALA A 644 -3.02 -22.32 1.63
N ALA A 645 -2.44 -22.70 0.49
CA ALA A 645 -2.89 -23.86 -0.29
C ALA A 645 -2.78 -25.18 0.49
N ALA A 646 -1.64 -25.43 1.14
CA ALA A 646 -1.46 -26.63 1.95
C ALA A 646 -2.39 -26.66 3.18
N THR A 647 -2.60 -25.50 3.80
CA THR A 647 -3.56 -25.32 4.91
C THR A 647 -4.99 -25.64 4.46
N ALA A 648 -5.40 -25.24 3.25
CA ALA A 648 -6.73 -25.55 2.72
C ALA A 648 -6.95 -27.08 2.54
N VAL A 649 -5.89 -27.82 2.20
CA VAL A 649 -5.94 -29.29 2.09
C VAL A 649 -6.07 -29.94 3.47
N ARG A 650 -5.25 -29.53 4.44
CA ARG A 650 -5.13 -30.21 5.75
C ARG A 650 -6.11 -29.71 6.81
N GLY A 651 -6.63 -28.49 6.68
CA GLY A 651 -7.51 -27.86 7.67
C GLY A 651 -6.80 -27.14 8.82
N THR A 652 -5.51 -27.41 9.04
CA THR A 652 -4.64 -26.72 10.01
C THR A 652 -3.48 -26.04 9.29
N LEU A 653 -2.85 -25.04 9.92
CA LEU A 653 -1.70 -24.34 9.33
C LEU A 653 -0.63 -25.35 8.89
N SER A 654 -0.27 -25.34 7.62
CA SER A 654 0.56 -26.40 7.02
C SER A 654 1.43 -25.89 5.88
N SER A 655 2.64 -26.45 5.75
CA SER A 655 3.50 -26.24 4.57
C SER A 655 3.25 -27.33 3.52
N PRO A 656 3.70 -27.14 2.27
CA PRO A 656 3.59 -28.18 1.23
C PRO A 656 4.22 -29.52 1.63
N SER A 657 5.27 -29.49 2.45
CA SER A 657 5.93 -30.69 2.99
C SER A 657 5.08 -31.53 3.94
N ASP A 658 4.01 -30.96 4.49
CA ASP A 658 3.09 -31.65 5.41
C ASP A 658 2.00 -32.42 4.66
N LEU A 659 1.89 -32.21 3.35
CA LEU A 659 0.98 -32.96 2.51
C LEU A 659 1.63 -34.30 2.16
N GLU A 660 0.94 -35.41 2.44
CA GLU A 660 1.38 -36.71 1.96
C GLU A 660 1.60 -36.63 0.44
N SER A 661 2.72 -37.19 -0.03
CA SER A 661 2.94 -37.39 -1.46
C SER A 661 1.77 -38.21 -1.96
N ALA A 662 0.89 -37.61 -2.78
CA ALA A 662 -0.22 -38.32 -3.38
C ALA A 662 0.38 -39.56 -4.04
N ALA A 663 0.04 -40.74 -3.51
CA ALA A 663 0.64 -41.99 -3.91
C ALA A 663 0.67 -42.05 -5.44
N ALA A 664 1.87 -42.17 -6.01
CA ALA A 664 2.03 -42.59 -7.37
C ALA A 664 1.32 -43.94 -7.48
N GLY A 665 0.08 -43.91 -7.98
CA GLY A 665 -0.76 -45.07 -8.16
C GLY A 665 0.01 -46.08 -8.98
N THR A 666 0.41 -47.15 -8.31
CA THR A 666 1.04 -48.33 -8.87
C THR A 666 0.14 -48.85 -10.00
N LEU A 667 0.50 -48.55 -11.25
CA LEU A 667 0.07 -49.33 -12.41
C LEU A 667 0.81 -50.67 -12.35
N SER A 668 0.47 -51.49 -11.36
CA SER A 668 0.85 -52.89 -11.31
C SER A 668 -0.41 -53.73 -11.53
N GLY A 669 -0.51 -54.27 -12.74
CA GLY A 669 -1.25 -55.50 -12.98
C GLY A 669 -2.58 -55.34 -13.71
N ILE A 670 -2.52 -55.32 -15.04
CA ILE A 670 -3.31 -56.25 -15.85
C ILE A 670 -2.39 -56.79 -16.94
N ALA A 671 -1.88 -57.99 -16.72
CA ALA A 671 -1.47 -58.90 -17.78
C ALA A 671 -2.56 -59.97 -17.88
N VAL A 672 -3.31 -59.98 -18.99
CA VAL A 672 -3.75 -61.15 -19.77
C VAL A 672 -3.94 -60.68 -21.20
#